data_AF-A0A7X8JVR7-F1
#
_entry.id   AF-A0A7X8JVR7-F1
#
_cell.length_a   1.000
_cell.length_b   1.000
_cell.length_c   1.000
_cell.angle_alpha   90.00
_cell.angle_beta   90.00
_cell.angle_gamma   90.00
#
_symmetry.space_group_name_H-M   'P 1'
#
loop_
_entity.id
_entity.type
_entity.pdbx_description
1 polymer ?
#
loop_
_entity_poly.entity_id
_entity_poly.type
_entity_poly.pdbx_seq_one_letter_code
_entity_poly.pdbx_strand_id
1 'polypeptide(L)'
;MSKSKKDSLGKDVMQSFILLLVMVLFLLAAFLFVGFMLGLPKIPIAIILSIVIILIIVLFIILTKFFRSIDAISQNAELIAQNELNISDVFYEDARGLEILAMAFNDMKANLLNFIDLTKGNIITISDAIDNVSRSMDSSYMGNEQIAANIGNVAEKAQEQARLMDDTRSRIDEVKNRIENITNSIKEVEKSVEKTVHATAAGVQNLDDYYHQVNIISDNLNNTSEYIKKLNADITQIDQIGKFIIKISEQLKLLGLNASVEAAKAGEAGKGFAVVAHEMNLLSGATKESISQINTILKNISGSSAFVINSIDSCVKSYSTSKDIFISIKESFDIINNSASVLGLDMKKVYNDVSLINSSTHEINQKSLLLHNVSGEISSKTQDVAAVAQESLAELEEINSYTASLQTMLTGIEKLVKRFRTSVTPVQADSKRQLRITIFSPLDNDFWHKVRQGIQYAIKELNGKNVVIDYLGIREDVGDQIKLSMREAIEKGVDGIIVPGFEPEFAELIEVAHKRNIKVMTYNFNALKESKSIAYCGPERAAIGAIAIRNMAKVLKGKGGVAIYLGGFNEHVDKIERETAIAEVRKYRGMKIVAELKCGNNIEESYRNTKDLIRQKPNLRGMFVHGRGLIGVGKAIEELGLIGKIYIICYGFNKEIAEYIRKGIIYAALDPDVFSQGHDPVIHLFNILVTGQKPESGNLWTRIGVIDKNNVDDFD
;
A
#
# COMPACT_ATOMS: atom_id res chain seq x y z
N MET A 1 49.34 -34.68 21.42
CA MET A 1 49.82 -35.88 22.17
C MET A 1 49.23 -37.12 21.51
N SER A 2 50.07 -38.07 21.07
CA SER A 2 49.65 -39.17 20.22
C SER A 2 48.74 -40.18 20.94
N LYS A 3 47.74 -40.68 20.19
CA LYS A 3 46.77 -41.75 20.54
C LYS A 3 47.40 -42.96 21.25
N SER A 4 48.69 -43.20 21.04
CA SER A 4 49.45 -44.34 21.57
C SER A 4 49.80 -44.26 23.06
N LYS A 5 49.81 -43.09 23.71
CA LYS A 5 50.22 -42.96 25.13
C LYS A 5 49.07 -43.00 26.15
N LYS A 6 47.81 -42.84 25.72
CA LYS A 6 46.64 -42.80 26.63
C LYS A 6 45.93 -44.15 26.76
N ASP A 7 45.94 -44.93 25.67
CA ASP A 7 45.45 -46.31 25.63
C ASP A 7 46.22 -47.25 26.59
N SER A 8 47.39 -46.81 27.08
CA SER A 8 48.22 -47.59 27.98
C SER A 8 47.72 -47.56 29.42
N LEU A 9 47.20 -46.44 29.95
CA LEU A 9 47.00 -46.33 31.41
C LEU A 9 45.95 -47.34 31.95
N GLY A 10 44.82 -47.52 31.26
CA GLY A 10 43.80 -48.49 31.67
C GLY A 10 44.27 -49.94 31.52
N LYS A 11 45.05 -50.22 30.46
CA LYS A 11 45.65 -51.54 30.22
C LYS A 11 46.78 -51.84 31.21
N ASP A 12 47.61 -50.84 31.52
CA ASP A 12 48.75 -50.92 32.44
C ASP A 12 48.27 -51.12 33.88
N VAL A 13 47.20 -50.43 34.28
CA VAL A 13 46.57 -50.63 35.60
C VAL A 13 45.92 -52.02 35.67
N MET A 14 45.20 -52.45 34.64
CA MET A 14 44.61 -53.79 34.60
C MET A 14 45.69 -54.90 34.61
N GLN A 15 46.79 -54.73 33.88
CA GLN A 15 47.94 -55.65 33.89
C GLN A 15 48.62 -55.68 35.25
N SER A 16 48.79 -54.53 35.91
CA SER A 16 49.35 -54.45 37.26
C SER A 16 48.46 -55.16 38.29
N PHE A 17 47.14 -55.04 38.17
CA PHE A 17 46.18 -55.77 39.01
C PHE A 17 46.18 -57.27 38.74
N ILE A 18 46.28 -57.70 37.47
CA ILE A 18 46.43 -59.12 37.12
C ILE A 18 47.71 -59.68 37.74
N LEU A 19 48.82 -58.95 37.66
CA LEU A 19 50.09 -59.35 38.23
C LEU A 19 50.00 -59.51 39.76
N LEU A 20 49.35 -58.55 40.43
CA LEU A 20 49.07 -58.59 41.87
C LEU A 20 48.20 -59.80 42.24
N LEU A 21 47.16 -60.09 41.43
CA LEU A 21 46.27 -61.24 41.63
C LEU A 21 47.03 -62.56 41.55
N VAL A 22 47.87 -62.71 40.52
CA VAL A 22 48.73 -63.88 40.32
C VAL A 22 49.70 -64.04 41.48
N MET A 23 50.29 -62.95 41.97
CA MET A 23 51.18 -62.96 43.13
C MET A 23 50.45 -63.40 44.41
N VAL A 24 49.22 -62.91 44.65
CA VAL A 24 48.40 -63.30 45.79
C VAL A 24 48.00 -64.78 45.70
N LEU A 25 47.61 -65.28 44.52
CA LEU A 25 47.30 -66.69 44.31
C LEU A 25 48.54 -67.58 44.53
N PHE A 26 49.72 -67.13 44.09
CA PHE A 26 50.98 -67.82 44.33
C PHE A 26 51.34 -67.86 45.83
N LEU A 27 51.18 -66.76 46.55
CA LEU A 27 51.39 -66.71 48.01
C LEU A 27 50.41 -67.62 48.76
N LEU A 28 49.15 -67.68 48.33
CA LEU A 28 48.13 -68.59 48.88
C LEU A 28 48.48 -70.06 48.61
N ALA A 29 48.99 -70.37 47.41
CA ALA A 29 49.47 -71.71 47.06
C ALA A 29 50.73 -72.10 47.87
N ALA A 30 51.64 -71.16 48.09
CA ALA A 30 52.81 -71.37 48.95
C ALA A 30 52.39 -71.60 50.42
N PHE A 31 51.41 -70.85 50.91
CA PHE A 31 50.85 -71.04 52.27
C PHE A 31 50.19 -72.42 52.44
N LEU A 32 49.46 -72.91 51.43
CA LEU A 32 48.96 -74.29 51.40
C LEU A 32 50.06 -75.33 51.49
N PHE A 33 51.15 -75.14 50.72
CA PHE A 33 52.28 -76.06 50.71
C PHE A 33 52.95 -76.13 52.09
N VAL A 34 53.11 -74.98 52.75
CA VAL A 34 53.64 -74.90 54.13
C VAL A 34 52.66 -75.52 55.14
N GLY A 35 51.36 -75.22 55.05
CA GLY A 35 50.34 -75.79 55.92
C GLY A 35 50.21 -77.32 55.79
N PHE A 36 50.42 -77.86 54.58
CA PHE A 36 50.50 -79.29 54.30
C PHE A 36 51.71 -79.95 54.99
N MET A 37 52.87 -79.30 54.97
CA MET A 37 54.08 -79.78 55.65
C MET A 37 53.95 -79.78 57.19
N LEU A 38 53.10 -78.92 57.75
CA LEU A 38 52.92 -78.75 59.21
C LEU A 38 51.82 -79.62 59.84
N GLY A 39 51.11 -80.45 59.06
CA GLY A 39 50.16 -81.44 59.60
C GLY A 39 48.82 -80.89 60.12
N LEU A 40 48.44 -79.67 59.74
CA LEU A 40 47.16 -79.05 60.13
C LEU A 40 45.94 -79.78 59.53
N PRO A 41 44.75 -79.73 60.17
CA PRO A 41 43.54 -80.36 59.65
C PRO A 41 43.18 -79.80 58.26
N LYS A 42 43.10 -80.69 57.27
CA LYS A 42 42.97 -80.35 55.84
C LYS A 42 41.67 -79.61 55.49
N ILE A 43 40.60 -79.86 56.23
CA ILE A 43 39.24 -79.38 55.92
C ILE A 43 39.08 -77.86 56.14
N PRO A 44 39.39 -77.26 57.32
CA PRO A 44 39.22 -75.82 57.52
C PRO A 44 40.10 -74.96 56.62
N ILE A 45 41.34 -75.40 56.32
CA ILE A 45 42.26 -74.68 55.42
C ILE A 45 41.70 -74.65 53.99
N ALA A 46 41.18 -75.78 53.49
CA ALA A 46 40.58 -75.85 52.15
C ALA A 46 39.35 -74.95 52.01
N ILE A 47 38.49 -74.87 53.05
CA ILE A 47 37.30 -74.02 53.03
C ILE A 47 37.67 -72.53 52.99
N ILE A 48 38.59 -72.09 53.88
CA ILE A 48 39.05 -70.69 53.92
C ILE A 48 39.65 -70.29 52.57
N LEU A 49 40.45 -71.18 51.97
CA LEU A 49 41.09 -70.90 50.69
C LEU A 49 40.09 -70.83 49.54
N SER A 50 39.09 -71.72 49.53
CA SER A 50 38.01 -71.69 48.53
C SER A 50 37.26 -70.36 48.58
N ILE A 51 36.98 -69.85 49.79
CA ILE A 51 36.36 -68.54 50.00
C ILE A 51 37.26 -67.42 49.48
N VAL A 52 38.56 -67.45 49.78
CA VAL A 52 39.52 -66.44 49.30
C VAL A 52 39.63 -66.44 47.77
N ILE A 53 39.69 -67.61 47.14
CA ILE A 53 39.71 -67.73 45.67
C ILE A 53 38.42 -67.18 45.06
N ILE A 54 37.25 -67.51 45.63
CA ILE A 54 35.97 -66.97 45.18
C ILE A 54 35.95 -65.44 45.31
N LEU A 55 36.40 -64.89 46.44
CA LEU A 55 36.48 -63.44 46.65
C LEU A 55 37.42 -62.76 45.65
N ILE A 56 38.55 -63.39 45.33
CA ILE A 56 39.50 -62.94 44.31
C ILE A 56 38.86 -62.93 42.92
N ILE A 57 38.16 -64.01 42.54
CA ILE A 57 37.47 -64.10 41.24
C ILE A 57 36.37 -63.02 41.15
N VAL A 58 35.58 -62.85 42.21
CA VAL A 58 34.54 -61.82 42.28
C VAL A 58 35.15 -60.42 42.17
N LEU A 59 36.24 -60.14 42.90
CA LEU A 59 36.94 -58.86 42.81
C LEU A 59 37.52 -58.62 41.41
N PHE A 60 38.10 -59.64 40.79
CA PHE A 60 38.61 -59.56 39.42
C PHE A 60 37.50 -59.24 38.41
N ILE A 61 36.32 -59.87 38.53
CA ILE A 61 35.15 -59.58 37.69
C ILE A 61 34.65 -58.14 37.91
N ILE A 62 34.64 -57.66 39.16
CA ILE A 62 34.23 -56.27 39.47
C ILE A 62 35.22 -55.26 38.87
N LEU A 63 36.52 -55.47 39.08
CA LEU A 63 37.57 -54.55 38.59
C LEU A 63 37.62 -54.52 37.06
N THR A 64 37.55 -55.68 36.40
CA THR A 64 37.54 -55.73 34.93
C THR A 64 36.34 -55.01 34.33
N LYS A 65 35.15 -55.15 34.94
CA LYS A 65 33.97 -54.36 34.54
C LYS A 65 34.17 -52.87 34.79
N PHE A 66 34.69 -52.49 35.95
CA PHE A 66 34.93 -51.09 36.32
C PHE A 66 35.92 -50.38 35.38
N PHE A 67 37.07 -50.99 35.06
CA PHE A 67 38.05 -50.40 34.15
C PHE A 67 37.55 -50.33 32.71
N ARG A 68 36.76 -51.31 32.27
CA ARG A 68 36.10 -51.26 30.95
C ARG A 68 35.09 -50.09 30.87
N SER A 69 34.39 -49.79 31.97
CA SER A 69 33.51 -48.62 32.07
C SER A 69 34.27 -47.29 31.98
N ILE A 70 35.44 -47.19 32.62
CA ILE A 70 36.31 -46.00 32.50
C ILE A 70 36.72 -45.79 31.04
N ASP A 71 37.14 -46.85 30.37
CA ASP A 71 37.60 -46.81 28.98
C ASP A 71 36.48 -46.35 28.04
N ALA A 72 35.26 -46.87 28.21
CA ALA A 72 34.09 -46.46 27.44
C ALA A 72 33.77 -44.96 27.58
N ILE A 73 33.80 -44.42 28.81
CA ILE A 73 33.58 -42.99 29.04
C ILE A 73 34.74 -42.16 28.47
N SER A 74 35.98 -42.59 28.68
CA SER A 74 37.18 -41.89 28.20
C SER A 74 37.21 -41.81 26.67
N GLN A 75 36.90 -42.89 25.96
CA GLN A 75 36.87 -42.91 24.49
C GLN A 75 35.81 -41.95 23.94
N ASN A 76 34.60 -41.94 24.52
CA ASN A 76 33.57 -40.99 24.10
C ASN A 76 33.96 -39.54 24.42
N ALA A 77 34.62 -39.28 25.56
CA ALA A 77 35.13 -37.96 25.88
C ALA A 77 36.21 -37.50 24.89
N GLU A 78 37.06 -38.41 24.40
CA GLU A 78 38.04 -38.11 23.36
C GLU A 78 37.40 -37.81 22.00
N LEU A 79 36.28 -38.45 21.67
CA LEU A 79 35.51 -38.14 20.46
C LEU A 79 34.92 -36.72 20.54
N ILE A 80 34.29 -36.35 21.67
CA ILE A 80 33.79 -34.98 21.88
C ILE A 80 34.93 -33.96 21.79
N ALA A 81 36.10 -34.26 22.39
CA ALA A 81 37.28 -33.39 22.29
C ALA A 81 37.83 -33.25 20.86
N GLN A 82 37.51 -34.19 19.96
CA GLN A 82 37.82 -34.14 18.52
C GLN A 82 36.70 -33.47 17.70
N ASN A 83 35.70 -32.87 18.38
CA ASN A 83 34.51 -32.26 17.81
C ASN A 83 33.52 -33.27 17.19
N GLU A 84 33.63 -34.56 17.51
CA GLU A 84 32.68 -35.60 17.14
C GLU A 84 31.58 -35.69 18.21
N LEU A 85 30.43 -35.08 17.90
CA LEU A 85 29.27 -35.05 18.81
C LEU A 85 28.21 -36.09 18.43
N ASN A 86 28.20 -36.53 17.18
CA ASN A 86 27.30 -37.59 16.70
C ASN A 86 27.75 -38.99 17.13
N ILE A 87 27.87 -39.20 18.44
CA ILE A 87 28.32 -40.46 19.05
C ILE A 87 27.20 -41.04 19.92
N SER A 88 27.16 -42.37 20.06
CA SER A 88 26.18 -43.04 20.92
C SER A 88 26.37 -42.69 22.40
N ASP A 89 25.32 -42.85 23.19
CA ASP A 89 25.41 -42.72 24.65
C ASP A 89 26.23 -43.86 25.25
N VAL A 90 26.94 -43.59 26.35
CA VAL A 90 27.51 -44.65 27.18
C VAL A 90 26.36 -45.33 27.92
N PHE A 91 26.06 -46.59 27.57
CA PHE A 91 24.93 -47.31 28.15
C PHE A 91 25.18 -47.70 29.62
N TYR A 92 24.08 -47.84 30.38
CA TYR A 92 24.12 -48.21 31.79
C TYR A 92 24.81 -49.56 32.01
N GLU A 93 24.61 -50.52 31.10
CA GLU A 93 25.24 -51.83 31.18
C GLU A 93 26.77 -51.77 31.05
N ASP A 94 27.27 -50.77 30.33
CA ASP A 94 28.69 -50.55 30.06
C ASP A 94 29.37 -49.70 31.13
N ALA A 95 28.62 -49.08 32.05
CA ALA A 95 29.09 -48.12 33.04
C ALA A 95 29.12 -48.66 34.49
N ARG A 96 29.25 -49.99 34.70
CA ARG A 96 29.17 -50.64 36.02
C ARG A 96 30.11 -50.02 37.07
N GLY A 97 29.53 -49.43 38.12
CA GLY A 97 30.25 -48.73 39.20
C GLY A 97 30.53 -47.24 38.92
N LEU A 98 30.19 -46.75 37.73
CA LEU A 98 30.33 -45.38 37.25
C LEU A 98 29.05 -44.88 36.56
N GLU A 99 27.90 -45.47 36.88
CA GLU A 99 26.65 -45.22 36.16
C GLU A 99 26.23 -43.74 36.25
N ILE A 100 26.47 -43.10 37.39
CA ILE A 100 26.20 -41.66 37.59
C ILE A 100 27.13 -40.81 36.70
N LEU A 101 28.41 -41.18 36.58
CA LEU A 101 29.35 -40.45 35.74
C LEU A 101 29.00 -40.60 34.25
N ALA A 102 28.62 -41.80 33.81
CA ALA A 102 28.15 -42.03 32.45
C ALA A 102 26.87 -41.23 32.14
N MET A 103 25.92 -41.17 33.07
CA MET A 103 24.73 -40.33 32.93
C MET A 103 25.10 -38.85 32.80
N ALA A 104 25.92 -38.31 33.71
CA ALA A 104 26.35 -36.91 33.66
C ALA A 104 27.14 -36.58 32.38
N PHE A 105 27.96 -37.51 31.88
CA PHE A 105 28.67 -37.36 30.61
C PHE A 105 27.72 -37.30 29.42
N ASN A 106 26.73 -38.20 29.37
CA ASN A 106 25.72 -38.20 28.31
C ASN A 106 24.87 -36.92 28.34
N ASP A 107 24.49 -36.44 29.54
CA ASP A 107 23.74 -35.21 29.70
C ASP A 107 24.56 -33.99 29.23
N MET A 108 25.87 -33.93 29.54
CA MET A 108 26.78 -32.90 29.02
C MET A 108 26.88 -32.94 27.48
N LYS A 109 27.01 -34.13 26.89
CA LYS A 109 27.03 -34.31 25.44
C LYS A 109 25.74 -33.80 24.80
N ALA A 110 24.58 -34.15 25.37
CA ALA A 110 23.28 -33.74 24.86
C ALA A 110 23.13 -32.21 24.89
N ASN A 111 23.51 -31.56 26.00
CA ASN A 111 23.46 -30.10 26.11
C ASN A 111 24.38 -29.41 25.10
N LEU A 112 25.61 -29.92 24.92
CA LEU A 112 26.53 -29.38 23.92
C LEU A 112 26.00 -29.55 22.49
N LEU A 113 25.40 -30.71 22.18
CA LEU A 113 24.80 -30.96 20.88
C LEU A 113 23.63 -30.00 20.61
N ASN A 114 22.71 -29.85 21.57
CA ASN A 114 21.58 -28.92 21.47
C ASN A 114 22.06 -27.48 21.28
N PHE A 115 23.06 -27.03 22.05
CA PHE A 115 23.63 -25.70 21.90
C PHE A 115 24.17 -25.47 20.48
N ILE A 116 24.88 -26.44 19.91
CA ILE A 116 25.42 -26.33 18.56
C ILE A 116 24.31 -26.30 17.51
N ASP A 117 23.31 -27.18 17.59
CA ASP A 117 22.22 -27.24 16.61
C ASP A 117 21.31 -26.00 16.69
N LEU A 118 21.02 -25.49 17.89
CA LEU A 118 20.34 -24.20 18.08
C LEU A 118 21.15 -23.05 17.49
N THR A 119 22.48 -23.04 17.69
CA THR A 119 23.35 -22.02 17.11
C THR A 119 23.32 -22.08 15.57
N LYS A 120 23.30 -23.28 14.96
CA LYS A 120 23.12 -23.45 13.51
C LYS A 120 21.80 -22.86 13.03
N GLY A 121 20.70 -23.14 13.73
CA GLY A 121 19.39 -22.55 13.42
C GLY A 121 19.39 -21.03 13.51
N ASN A 122 19.97 -20.48 14.58
CA ASN A 122 20.10 -19.04 14.79
C ASN A 122 20.96 -18.37 13.71
N ILE A 123 21.99 -19.04 13.21
CA ILE A 123 22.79 -18.52 12.08
C ILE A 123 21.90 -18.25 10.87
N ILE A 124 20.99 -19.17 10.54
CA ILE A 124 20.07 -19.00 9.40
C ILE A 124 19.09 -17.87 9.66
N THR A 125 18.47 -17.82 10.84
CA THR A 125 17.53 -16.74 11.18
C THR A 125 18.17 -15.36 11.12
N ILE A 126 19.38 -15.21 11.65
CA ILE A 126 20.11 -13.93 11.63
C ILE A 126 20.54 -13.60 10.20
N SER A 127 20.98 -14.58 9.40
CA SER A 127 21.31 -14.37 7.99
C SER A 127 20.11 -13.85 7.19
N ASP A 128 18.94 -14.48 7.35
CA ASP A 128 17.69 -14.06 6.70
C ASP A 128 17.33 -12.61 7.11
N ALA A 129 17.52 -12.27 8.39
CA ALA A 129 17.26 -10.93 8.90
C ALA A 129 18.22 -9.88 8.31
N ILE A 130 19.51 -10.18 8.23
CA ILE A 130 20.53 -9.32 7.62
C ILE A 130 20.22 -9.06 6.14
N ASP A 131 19.87 -10.10 5.39
CA ASP A 131 19.51 -9.97 3.97
C ASP A 131 18.26 -9.09 3.80
N ASN A 132 17.25 -9.24 4.67
CA ASN A 132 16.05 -8.41 4.62
C ASN A 132 16.32 -6.95 4.97
N VAL A 133 17.16 -6.68 5.99
CA VAL A 133 17.60 -5.33 6.32
C VAL A 133 18.35 -4.72 5.15
N SER A 134 19.30 -5.44 4.56
CA SER A 134 20.09 -4.97 3.40
C SER A 134 19.19 -4.57 2.23
N ARG A 135 18.20 -5.40 1.86
CA ARG A 135 17.23 -5.06 0.80
C ARG A 135 16.36 -3.85 1.15
N SER A 136 15.93 -3.73 2.40
CA SER A 136 15.15 -2.57 2.87
C SER A 136 15.98 -1.30 2.77
N MET A 137 17.27 -1.37 3.09
CA MET A 137 18.19 -0.24 3.02
C MET A 137 18.43 0.22 1.59
N ASP A 138 18.65 -0.71 0.64
CA ASP A 138 18.78 -0.36 -0.78
C ASP A 138 17.53 0.38 -1.28
N SER A 139 16.34 -0.10 -0.90
CA SER A 139 15.08 0.57 -1.22
C SER A 139 14.97 1.96 -0.58
N SER A 140 15.40 2.12 0.68
CA SER A 140 15.42 3.42 1.37
C SER A 140 16.40 4.39 0.74
N TYR A 141 17.57 3.92 0.32
CA TYR A 141 18.58 4.73 -0.37
C TYR A 141 18.02 5.29 -1.68
N MET A 142 17.43 4.44 -2.53
CA MET A 142 16.76 4.87 -3.76
C MET A 142 15.64 5.87 -3.50
N GLY A 143 14.84 5.65 -2.44
CA GLY A 143 13.77 6.56 -2.04
C GLY A 143 14.29 7.95 -1.65
N ASN A 144 15.36 8.02 -0.87
CA ASN A 144 15.96 9.28 -0.45
C ASN A 144 16.64 10.03 -1.60
N GLU A 145 17.34 9.34 -2.51
CA GLU A 145 17.89 9.99 -3.71
C GLU A 145 16.77 10.64 -4.55
N GLN A 146 15.65 9.93 -4.71
CA GLN A 146 14.52 10.47 -5.46
C GLN A 146 13.89 11.68 -4.74
N ILE A 147 13.81 11.68 -3.41
CA ILE A 147 13.38 12.85 -2.63
C ILE A 147 14.33 14.03 -2.88
N ALA A 148 15.64 13.81 -2.77
CA ALA A 148 16.65 14.83 -2.98
C ALA A 148 16.62 15.41 -4.41
N ALA A 149 16.37 14.58 -5.43
CA ALA A 149 16.22 15.06 -6.81
C ALA A 149 14.93 15.88 -7.01
N ASN A 150 13.82 15.44 -6.42
CA ASN A 150 12.52 16.10 -6.61
C ASN A 150 12.39 17.40 -5.82
N ILE A 151 13.07 17.52 -4.68
CA ILE A 151 12.98 18.72 -3.86
C ILE A 151 13.56 19.96 -4.56
N GLY A 152 14.58 19.77 -5.40
CA GLY A 152 15.13 20.81 -6.27
C GLY A 152 14.10 21.34 -7.27
N ASN A 153 13.35 20.44 -7.91
CA ASN A 153 12.27 20.83 -8.84
C ASN A 153 11.15 21.60 -8.13
N VAL A 154 10.78 21.20 -6.90
CA VAL A 154 9.75 21.90 -6.13
C VAL A 154 10.23 23.32 -5.77
N ALA A 155 11.48 23.48 -5.36
CA ALA A 155 12.06 24.79 -5.06
C ALA A 155 12.08 25.70 -6.30
N GLU A 156 12.49 25.18 -7.46
CA GLU A 156 12.48 25.93 -8.72
C GLU A 156 11.07 26.37 -9.11
N LYS A 157 10.09 25.47 -9.00
CA LYS A 157 8.68 25.78 -9.31
C LYS A 157 8.07 26.80 -8.36
N ALA A 158 8.42 26.76 -7.08
CA ALA A 158 8.02 27.78 -6.12
C ALA A 158 8.61 29.16 -6.50
N GLN A 159 9.88 29.21 -6.89
CA GLN A 159 10.51 30.46 -7.31
C GLN A 159 9.90 31.00 -8.63
N GLU A 160 9.59 30.12 -9.58
CA GLU A 160 8.86 30.47 -10.80
C GLU A 160 7.48 31.04 -10.48
N GLN A 161 6.75 30.43 -9.54
CA GLN A 161 5.44 30.90 -9.09
C GLN A 161 5.52 32.29 -8.44
N ALA A 162 6.53 32.56 -7.60
CA ALA A 162 6.76 33.89 -7.04
C ALA A 162 6.94 34.95 -8.14
N ARG A 163 7.75 34.64 -9.17
CA ARG A 163 7.97 35.54 -10.30
C ARG A 163 6.69 35.79 -11.11
N LEU A 164 5.88 34.77 -11.32
CA LEU A 164 4.58 34.91 -12.01
C LEU A 164 3.60 35.79 -11.22
N MET A 165 3.66 35.76 -9.88
CA MET A 165 2.85 36.64 -9.04
C MET A 165 3.31 38.10 -9.14
N ASP A 166 4.61 38.37 -9.23
CA ASP A 166 5.10 39.73 -9.49
C ASP A 166 4.63 40.28 -10.86
N ASP A 167 4.69 39.47 -11.92
CA ASP A 167 4.14 39.86 -13.24
C ASP A 167 2.62 40.13 -13.16
N THR A 168 1.89 39.26 -12.46
CA THR A 168 0.44 39.42 -12.26
C THR A 168 0.13 40.75 -11.56
N ARG A 169 0.92 41.14 -10.57
CA ARG A 169 0.75 42.43 -9.87
C ARG A 169 1.02 43.62 -10.78
N SER A 170 2.07 43.56 -11.61
CA SER A 170 2.32 44.61 -12.60
C SER A 170 1.15 44.78 -13.57
N ARG A 171 0.51 43.69 -13.99
CA ARG A 171 -0.69 43.72 -14.86
C ARG A 171 -1.91 44.29 -14.14
N ILE A 172 -2.09 43.97 -12.86
CA ILE A 172 -3.15 44.56 -12.03
C ILE A 172 -3.02 46.08 -11.95
N ASP A 173 -1.81 46.60 -11.81
CA ASP A 173 -1.59 48.04 -11.80
C ASP A 173 -1.92 48.69 -13.16
N GLU A 174 -1.66 48.01 -14.28
CA GLU A 174 -2.13 48.47 -15.59
C GLU A 174 -3.68 48.51 -15.65
N VAL A 175 -4.35 47.48 -15.12
CA VAL A 175 -5.81 47.43 -15.06
C VAL A 175 -6.38 48.58 -14.23
N LYS A 176 -5.77 48.90 -13.08
CA LYS A 176 -6.18 50.07 -12.26
C LYS A 176 -6.11 51.37 -13.06
N ASN A 177 -5.02 51.61 -13.80
CA ASN A 177 -4.90 52.79 -14.64
C ASN A 177 -5.98 52.84 -15.74
N ARG A 178 -6.34 51.68 -16.32
CA ARG A 178 -7.43 51.58 -17.31
C ARG A 178 -8.80 51.89 -16.70
N ILE A 179 -9.08 51.42 -15.47
CA ILE A 179 -10.32 51.73 -14.73
C ILE A 179 -10.46 53.24 -14.52
N GLU A 180 -9.37 53.92 -14.13
CA GLU A 180 -9.36 55.38 -13.97
C GLU A 180 -9.68 56.10 -15.28
N ASN A 181 -9.06 55.67 -16.38
CA ASN A 181 -9.33 56.23 -17.70
C ASN A 181 -10.78 56.04 -18.13
N ILE A 182 -11.35 54.84 -17.94
CA ILE A 182 -12.76 54.58 -18.27
C ILE A 182 -13.68 55.46 -17.43
N THR A 183 -13.39 55.61 -16.14
CA THR A 183 -14.18 56.46 -15.22
C THR A 183 -14.17 57.92 -15.68
N ASN A 184 -13.04 58.42 -16.16
CA ASN A 184 -12.95 59.77 -16.71
C ASN A 184 -13.72 59.90 -18.04
N SER A 185 -13.64 58.92 -18.93
CA SER A 185 -14.41 58.91 -20.18
C SER A 185 -15.92 58.89 -19.93
N ILE A 186 -16.40 58.12 -18.94
CA ILE A 186 -17.83 58.10 -18.57
C ILE A 186 -18.29 59.50 -18.14
N LYS A 187 -17.50 60.22 -17.32
CA LYS A 187 -17.83 61.59 -16.89
C LYS A 187 -17.91 62.57 -18.06
N GLU A 188 -17.02 62.43 -19.05
CA GLU A 188 -17.07 63.27 -20.25
C GLU A 188 -18.30 62.99 -21.11
N VAL A 189 -18.66 61.71 -21.28
CA VAL A 189 -19.87 61.30 -22.00
C VAL A 189 -21.12 61.78 -21.28
N GLU A 190 -21.20 61.65 -19.95
CA GLU A 190 -22.31 62.15 -19.13
C GLU A 190 -22.53 63.65 -19.35
N LYS A 191 -21.45 64.45 -19.31
CA LYS A 191 -21.50 65.88 -19.62
C LYS A 191 -21.97 66.17 -21.05
N SER A 192 -21.59 65.33 -22.02
CA SER A 192 -22.05 65.46 -23.40
C SER A 192 -23.54 65.14 -23.54
N VAL A 193 -24.03 64.11 -22.84
CA VAL A 193 -25.45 63.74 -22.79
C VAL A 193 -26.28 64.86 -22.20
N GLU A 194 -25.85 65.44 -21.07
CA GLU A 194 -26.52 66.58 -20.43
C GLU A 194 -26.65 67.77 -21.39
N LYS A 195 -25.57 68.12 -22.09
CA LYS A 195 -25.59 69.18 -23.12
C LYS A 195 -26.55 68.87 -24.25
N THR A 196 -26.58 67.63 -24.74
CA THR A 196 -27.50 67.22 -25.81
C THR A 196 -28.94 67.38 -25.37
N VAL A 197 -29.30 66.89 -24.18
CA VAL A 197 -30.66 67.03 -23.61
C VAL A 197 -31.06 68.50 -23.51
N HIS A 198 -30.17 69.36 -23.02
CA HIS A 198 -30.47 70.79 -22.90
C HIS A 198 -30.64 71.44 -24.28
N ALA A 199 -29.77 71.13 -25.24
CA ALA A 199 -29.84 71.67 -26.60
C ALA A 199 -31.10 71.20 -27.34
N THR A 200 -31.52 69.95 -27.18
CA THR A 200 -32.76 69.44 -27.77
C THR A 200 -33.99 70.06 -27.13
N ALA A 201 -34.02 70.23 -25.80
CA ALA A 201 -35.13 70.92 -25.13
C ALA A 201 -35.29 72.36 -25.62
N ALA A 202 -34.17 73.09 -25.75
CA ALA A 202 -34.18 74.44 -26.32
C ALA A 202 -34.61 74.44 -27.81
N GLY A 203 -34.18 73.44 -28.59
CA GLY A 203 -34.58 73.27 -29.98
C GLY A 203 -36.09 73.06 -30.15
N VAL A 204 -36.70 72.20 -29.32
CA VAL A 204 -38.16 71.98 -29.30
C VAL A 204 -38.92 73.25 -28.95
N GLN A 205 -38.46 74.00 -27.93
CA GLN A 205 -39.10 75.27 -27.55
C GLN A 205 -39.06 76.29 -28.69
N ASN A 206 -37.89 76.47 -29.33
CA ASN A 206 -37.75 77.39 -30.47
C ASN A 206 -38.67 77.01 -31.65
N LEU A 207 -38.88 75.71 -31.88
CA LEU A 207 -39.79 75.22 -32.92
C LEU A 207 -41.26 75.50 -32.57
N ASP A 208 -41.66 75.32 -31.31
CA ASP A 208 -43.01 75.63 -30.86
C ASP A 208 -43.30 77.15 -31.00
N ASP A 209 -42.34 78.01 -30.64
CA ASP A 209 -42.44 79.46 -30.82
C ASP A 209 -42.54 79.84 -32.32
N TYR A 210 -41.72 79.21 -33.17
CA TYR A 210 -41.74 79.43 -34.61
C TYR A 210 -43.08 78.96 -35.23
N TYR A 211 -43.59 77.81 -34.81
CA TYR A 211 -44.88 77.29 -35.25
C TYR A 211 -46.02 78.26 -34.93
N HIS A 212 -46.01 78.87 -33.74
CA HIS A 212 -46.97 79.91 -33.37
C HIS A 212 -46.87 81.12 -34.30
N GLN A 213 -45.66 81.59 -34.60
CA GLN A 213 -45.45 82.73 -35.49
C GLN A 213 -45.93 82.46 -36.92
N VAL A 214 -45.72 81.25 -37.45
CA VAL A 214 -46.21 80.86 -38.78
C VAL A 214 -47.74 80.87 -38.85
N ASN A 215 -48.43 80.42 -37.80
CA ASN A 215 -49.90 80.46 -37.78
C ASN A 215 -50.43 81.90 -37.81
N ILE A 216 -49.81 82.83 -37.06
CA ILE A 216 -50.16 84.25 -37.11
C ILE A 216 -50.03 84.81 -38.53
N ILE A 217 -48.94 84.45 -39.24
CA ILE A 217 -48.73 84.93 -40.61
C ILE A 217 -49.79 84.35 -41.56
N SER A 218 -50.12 83.07 -41.41
CA SER A 218 -51.19 82.43 -42.18
C SER A 218 -52.54 83.14 -41.99
N ASP A 219 -52.90 83.47 -40.75
CA ASP A 219 -54.12 84.21 -40.42
C ASP A 219 -54.13 85.62 -41.03
N ASN A 220 -53.01 86.34 -40.94
CA ASN A 220 -52.86 87.67 -41.55
C ASN A 220 -53.00 87.64 -43.08
N LEU A 221 -52.47 86.61 -43.74
CA LEU A 221 -52.61 86.42 -45.19
C LEU A 221 -54.04 86.08 -45.61
N ASN A 222 -54.73 85.25 -44.83
CA ASN A 222 -56.16 84.96 -45.03
C ASN A 222 -57.00 86.24 -44.93
N ASN A 223 -56.79 87.04 -43.89
CA ASN A 223 -57.45 88.35 -43.73
C ASN A 223 -57.14 89.28 -44.91
N THR A 224 -55.89 89.34 -45.36
CA THR A 224 -55.49 90.15 -46.53
C THR A 224 -56.21 89.68 -47.80
N SER A 225 -56.35 88.37 -48.01
CA SER A 225 -57.11 87.79 -49.12
C SER A 225 -58.57 88.25 -49.12
N GLU A 226 -59.22 88.30 -47.95
CA GLU A 226 -60.59 88.81 -47.81
C GLU A 226 -60.71 90.29 -48.18
N TYR A 227 -59.79 91.14 -47.72
CA TYR A 227 -59.78 92.56 -48.08
C TYR A 227 -59.59 92.77 -49.59
N ILE A 228 -58.72 91.98 -50.24
CA ILE A 228 -58.50 92.07 -51.69
C ILE A 228 -59.72 91.57 -52.47
N LYS A 229 -60.43 90.53 -52.00
CA LYS A 229 -61.71 90.10 -52.57
C LYS A 229 -62.76 91.21 -52.50
N LYS A 230 -62.85 91.90 -51.36
CA LYS A 230 -63.74 93.05 -51.19
C LYS A 230 -63.38 94.19 -52.15
N LEU A 231 -62.09 94.52 -52.28
CA LEU A 231 -61.61 95.52 -53.24
C LEU A 231 -62.01 95.18 -54.69
N ASN A 232 -61.90 93.91 -55.10
CA ASN A 232 -62.35 93.49 -56.43
C ASN A 232 -63.87 93.64 -56.64
N ALA A 233 -64.66 93.40 -55.60
CA ALA A 233 -66.10 93.66 -55.63
C ALA A 233 -66.40 95.15 -55.82
N ASP A 234 -65.71 96.01 -55.05
CA ASP A 234 -65.86 97.47 -55.16
C ASP A 234 -65.43 97.98 -56.56
N ILE A 235 -64.33 97.49 -57.11
CA ILE A 235 -63.87 97.81 -58.48
C ILE A 235 -64.92 97.44 -59.53
N THR A 236 -65.55 96.26 -59.38
CA THR A 236 -66.61 95.80 -60.30
C THR A 236 -67.83 96.73 -60.23
N GLN A 237 -68.18 97.20 -59.05
CA GLN A 237 -69.28 98.15 -58.86
C GLN A 237 -68.96 99.51 -59.49
N ILE A 238 -67.72 100.01 -59.37
CA ILE A 238 -67.29 101.26 -60.00
C ILE A 238 -67.30 101.14 -61.53
N ASP A 239 -66.86 100.01 -62.11
CA ASP A 239 -66.93 99.76 -63.56
C ASP A 239 -68.38 99.82 -64.09
N GLN A 240 -69.34 99.28 -63.33
CA GLN A 240 -70.77 99.37 -63.67
C GLN A 240 -71.27 100.82 -63.66
N ILE A 241 -70.88 101.62 -62.66
CA ILE A 241 -71.21 103.04 -62.59
C ILE A 241 -70.56 103.80 -63.76
N GLY A 242 -69.29 103.52 -64.07
CA GLY A 242 -68.58 104.13 -65.19
C GLY A 242 -69.28 103.87 -66.53
N LYS A 243 -69.69 102.63 -66.80
CA LYS A 243 -70.48 102.29 -67.99
C LYS A 243 -71.81 103.06 -68.07
N PHE A 244 -72.47 103.26 -66.92
CA PHE A 244 -73.68 104.07 -66.85
C PHE A 244 -73.41 105.55 -67.16
N ILE A 245 -72.32 106.13 -66.64
CA ILE A 245 -71.93 107.53 -66.93
C ILE A 245 -71.59 107.70 -68.42
N ILE A 246 -70.89 106.77 -69.06
CA ILE A 246 -70.63 106.81 -70.51
C ILE A 246 -71.95 106.88 -71.29
N LYS A 247 -72.95 106.07 -70.89
CA LYS A 247 -74.28 106.06 -71.52
C LYS A 247 -75.01 107.40 -71.35
N ILE A 248 -74.97 108.01 -70.17
CA ILE A 248 -75.52 109.36 -69.94
C ILE A 248 -74.79 110.39 -70.80
N SER A 249 -73.46 110.30 -70.88
CA SER A 249 -72.65 111.18 -71.71
C SER A 249 -73.07 111.10 -73.18
N GLU A 250 -73.21 109.90 -73.74
CA GLU A 250 -73.69 109.72 -75.12
C GLU A 250 -75.08 110.31 -75.35
N GLN A 251 -75.99 110.17 -74.39
CA GLN A 251 -77.30 110.82 -74.43
C GLN A 251 -77.18 112.36 -74.38
N LEU A 252 -76.34 112.91 -73.51
CA LEU A 252 -76.08 114.35 -73.42
C LEU A 252 -75.43 114.90 -74.70
N LYS A 253 -74.59 114.11 -75.37
CA LYS A 253 -73.98 114.45 -76.66
C LYS A 253 -75.04 114.53 -77.76
N LEU A 254 -75.98 113.60 -77.80
CA LEU A 254 -77.14 113.63 -78.69
C LEU A 254 -78.06 114.82 -78.39
N LEU A 255 -78.28 115.12 -77.12
CA LEU A 255 -79.08 116.27 -76.68
C LEU A 255 -78.42 117.60 -77.09
N GLY A 256 -77.10 117.71 -76.88
CA GLY A 256 -76.29 118.86 -77.29
C GLY A 256 -76.24 119.00 -78.81
N LEU A 257 -76.15 117.90 -79.57
CA LEU A 257 -76.21 117.93 -81.03
C LEU A 257 -77.57 118.44 -81.53
N ASN A 258 -78.67 117.94 -80.96
CA ASN A 258 -80.02 118.40 -81.32
C ASN A 258 -80.22 119.88 -80.97
N ALA A 259 -79.69 120.34 -79.83
CA ALA A 259 -79.71 121.76 -79.44
C ALA A 259 -78.86 122.64 -80.37
N SER A 260 -77.69 122.17 -80.83
CA SER A 260 -76.87 122.88 -81.82
C SER A 260 -77.57 123.02 -83.17
N VAL A 261 -78.31 121.99 -83.61
CA VAL A 261 -79.10 122.03 -84.85
C VAL A 261 -80.21 123.06 -84.76
N GLU A 262 -80.97 123.10 -83.66
CA GLU A 262 -82.09 124.03 -83.51
C GLU A 262 -81.60 125.49 -83.27
N ALA A 263 -80.44 125.66 -82.63
CA ALA A 263 -79.79 126.96 -82.49
C ALA A 263 -79.28 127.52 -83.84
N ALA A 264 -78.80 126.68 -84.75
CA ALA A 264 -78.43 127.09 -86.12
C ALA A 264 -79.65 127.52 -86.95
N LYS A 265 -80.82 126.95 -86.65
CA LYS A 265 -82.11 127.24 -87.31
C LYS A 265 -82.73 128.57 -86.88
N ALA A 266 -82.48 129.01 -85.65
CA ALA A 266 -82.97 130.28 -85.09
C ALA A 266 -82.19 131.54 -85.55
N GLY A 267 -81.17 131.37 -86.40
CA GLY A 267 -80.42 132.48 -87.00
C GLY A 267 -79.75 133.41 -85.98
N GLU A 268 -79.78 134.73 -86.21
CA GLU A 268 -79.12 135.73 -85.34
C GLU A 268 -79.53 135.65 -83.86
N ALA A 269 -80.76 135.24 -83.54
CA ALA A 269 -81.24 135.07 -82.17
C ALA A 269 -80.68 133.82 -81.46
N GLY A 270 -80.16 132.84 -82.20
CA GLY A 270 -79.69 131.53 -81.69
C GLY A 270 -78.21 131.46 -81.34
N LYS A 271 -77.41 132.50 -81.64
CA LYS A 271 -75.93 132.51 -81.46
C LYS A 271 -75.49 132.15 -80.04
N GLY A 272 -76.18 132.62 -79.00
CA GLY A 272 -75.86 132.27 -77.60
C GLY A 272 -76.13 130.80 -77.25
N PHE A 273 -77.22 130.21 -77.78
CA PHE A 273 -77.57 128.81 -77.55
C PHE A 273 -76.67 127.84 -78.31
N ALA A 274 -76.19 128.22 -79.50
CA ALA A 274 -75.26 127.42 -80.28
C ALA A 274 -73.92 127.21 -79.54
N VAL A 275 -73.45 128.23 -78.81
CA VAL A 275 -72.23 128.15 -77.98
C VAL A 275 -72.43 127.17 -76.83
N VAL A 276 -73.54 127.23 -76.10
CA VAL A 276 -73.82 126.30 -74.98
C VAL A 276 -73.97 124.85 -75.46
N ALA A 277 -74.62 124.64 -76.60
CA ALA A 277 -74.80 123.31 -77.17
C ALA A 277 -73.48 122.71 -77.68
N HIS A 278 -72.60 123.52 -78.27
CA HIS A 278 -71.23 123.11 -78.61
C HIS A 278 -70.43 122.76 -77.35
N GLU A 279 -70.55 123.56 -76.29
CA GLU A 279 -69.89 123.32 -75.01
C GLU A 279 -70.38 122.04 -74.33
N MET A 280 -71.69 121.72 -74.36
CA MET A 280 -72.22 120.44 -73.86
C MET A 280 -71.68 119.23 -74.64
N ASN A 281 -71.47 119.38 -75.95
CA ASN A 281 -70.95 118.32 -76.80
C ASN A 281 -69.46 118.05 -76.50
N LEU A 282 -68.69 119.13 -76.29
CA LEU A 282 -67.31 119.07 -75.82
C LEU A 282 -67.22 118.45 -74.41
N LEU A 283 -68.06 118.90 -73.47
CA LEU A 283 -68.07 118.40 -72.09
C LEU A 283 -68.48 116.92 -71.99
N SER A 284 -69.44 116.49 -72.80
CA SER A 284 -69.79 115.07 -72.91
C SER A 284 -68.66 114.25 -73.55
N GLY A 285 -67.99 114.77 -74.59
CA GLY A 285 -66.81 114.14 -75.16
C GLY A 285 -65.72 113.92 -74.10
N ALA A 286 -65.40 114.97 -73.35
CA ALA A 286 -64.43 114.94 -72.26
C ALA A 286 -64.85 114.01 -71.11
N THR A 287 -66.14 113.94 -70.78
CA THR A 287 -66.68 113.03 -69.74
C THR A 287 -66.54 111.57 -70.15
N LYS A 288 -66.89 111.23 -71.40
CA LYS A 288 -66.70 109.86 -71.93
C LYS A 288 -65.23 109.46 -71.94
N GLU A 289 -64.35 110.37 -72.36
CA GLU A 289 -62.90 110.13 -72.38
C GLU A 289 -62.34 109.93 -70.96
N SER A 290 -62.73 110.78 -70.00
CA SER A 290 -62.32 110.68 -68.59
C SER A 290 -62.77 109.37 -67.94
N ILE A 291 -64.00 108.92 -68.20
CA ILE A 291 -64.48 107.64 -67.67
C ILE A 291 -63.80 106.45 -68.37
N SER A 292 -63.45 106.58 -69.65
CA SER A 292 -62.65 105.55 -70.35
C SER A 292 -61.24 105.43 -69.76
N GLN A 293 -60.64 106.54 -69.34
CA GLN A 293 -59.36 106.53 -68.60
C GLN A 293 -59.53 105.86 -67.23
N ILE A 294 -60.61 106.16 -66.49
CA ILE A 294 -60.94 105.49 -65.21
C ILE A 294 -61.10 103.98 -65.39
N ASN A 295 -61.82 103.52 -66.42
CA ASN A 295 -61.98 102.09 -66.69
C ASN A 295 -60.64 101.40 -66.98
N THR A 296 -59.72 102.08 -67.66
CA THR A 296 -58.36 101.56 -67.91
C THR A 296 -57.59 101.40 -66.59
N ILE A 297 -57.69 102.38 -65.69
CA ILE A 297 -57.09 102.31 -64.35
C ILE A 297 -57.71 101.16 -63.53
N LEU A 298 -59.05 101.02 -63.51
CA LEU A 298 -59.75 99.94 -62.80
C LEU A 298 -59.35 98.56 -63.32
N LYS A 299 -59.19 98.40 -64.64
CA LYS A 299 -58.70 97.14 -65.23
C LYS A 299 -57.28 96.81 -64.80
N ASN A 300 -56.40 97.81 -64.71
CA ASN A 300 -55.03 97.63 -64.21
C ASN A 300 -55.01 97.27 -62.71
N ILE A 301 -55.87 97.90 -61.89
CA ILE A 301 -56.01 97.56 -60.46
C ILE A 301 -56.57 96.14 -60.29
N SER A 302 -57.58 95.75 -61.08
CA SER A 302 -58.14 94.39 -61.07
C SER A 302 -57.09 93.34 -61.46
N GLY A 303 -56.28 93.60 -62.50
CA GLY A 303 -55.17 92.73 -62.88
C GLY A 303 -54.11 92.62 -61.79
N SER A 304 -53.75 93.73 -61.15
CA SER A 304 -52.80 93.75 -60.02
C SER A 304 -53.34 92.98 -58.81
N SER A 305 -54.63 93.13 -58.52
CA SER A 305 -55.34 92.43 -57.45
C SER A 305 -55.36 90.91 -57.66
N ALA A 306 -55.61 90.44 -58.89
CA ALA A 306 -55.53 89.02 -59.23
C ALA A 306 -54.12 88.44 -59.02
N PHE A 307 -53.07 89.22 -59.35
CA PHE A 307 -51.68 88.83 -59.08
C PHE A 307 -51.40 88.71 -57.57
N VAL A 308 -51.92 89.64 -56.76
CA VAL A 308 -51.80 89.61 -55.29
C VAL A 308 -52.49 88.37 -54.71
N ILE A 309 -53.71 88.01 -55.17
CA ILE A 309 -54.40 86.79 -54.73
C ILE A 309 -53.58 85.53 -55.03
N ASN A 310 -53.05 85.40 -56.25
CA ASN A 310 -52.21 84.25 -56.62
C ASN A 310 -50.92 84.18 -55.77
N SER A 311 -50.36 85.33 -55.42
CA SER A 311 -49.18 85.42 -54.55
C SER A 311 -49.51 84.99 -53.11
N ILE A 312 -50.69 85.39 -52.61
CA ILE A 312 -51.19 84.97 -51.29
C ILE A 312 -51.42 83.45 -51.27
N ASP A 313 -52.07 82.88 -52.29
CA ASP A 313 -52.32 81.43 -52.38
C ASP A 313 -51.00 80.63 -52.40
N SER A 314 -50.01 81.11 -53.17
CA SER A 314 -48.66 80.54 -53.20
C SER A 314 -47.97 80.61 -51.83
N CYS A 315 -48.16 81.70 -51.07
CA CYS A 315 -47.65 81.82 -49.71
C CYS A 315 -48.33 80.83 -48.77
N VAL A 316 -49.66 80.71 -48.79
CA VAL A 316 -50.43 79.76 -47.97
C VAL A 316 -49.97 78.31 -48.22
N LYS A 317 -49.77 77.93 -49.49
CA LYS A 317 -49.24 76.61 -49.85
C LYS A 317 -47.82 76.37 -49.31
N SER A 318 -46.97 77.40 -49.36
CA SER A 318 -45.60 77.35 -48.82
C SER A 318 -45.60 77.21 -47.29
N TYR A 319 -46.55 77.84 -46.60
CA TYR A 319 -46.73 77.68 -45.15
C TYR A 319 -47.21 76.29 -44.77
N SER A 320 -48.17 75.71 -45.51
CA SER A 320 -48.59 74.31 -45.28
C SER A 320 -47.40 73.35 -45.39
N THR A 321 -46.55 73.54 -46.40
CA THR A 321 -45.34 72.72 -46.56
C THR A 321 -44.37 72.91 -45.40
N SER A 322 -44.19 74.15 -44.95
CA SER A 322 -43.32 74.47 -43.81
C SER A 322 -43.81 73.81 -42.52
N LYS A 323 -45.13 73.76 -42.30
CA LYS A 323 -45.75 73.09 -41.15
C LYS A 323 -45.39 71.61 -41.07
N ASP A 324 -45.48 70.90 -42.18
CA ASP A 324 -45.16 69.46 -42.23
C ASP A 324 -43.67 69.21 -41.95
N ILE A 325 -42.79 70.10 -42.44
CA ILE A 325 -41.35 70.05 -42.13
C ILE A 325 -41.11 70.24 -40.63
N PHE A 326 -41.80 71.17 -39.96
CA PHE A 326 -41.61 71.39 -38.51
C PHE A 326 -42.02 70.20 -37.66
N ILE A 327 -43.12 69.52 -38.02
CA ILE A 327 -43.54 68.29 -37.35
C ILE A 327 -42.42 67.24 -37.42
N SER A 328 -41.83 67.04 -38.60
CA SER A 328 -40.72 66.10 -38.80
C SER A 328 -39.45 66.49 -38.01
N ILE A 329 -39.14 67.79 -37.90
CA ILE A 329 -38.01 68.25 -37.07
C ILE A 329 -38.31 68.00 -35.57
N LYS A 330 -39.54 68.24 -35.11
CA LYS A 330 -39.94 67.96 -33.73
C LYS A 330 -39.80 66.48 -33.38
N GLU A 331 -40.30 65.59 -34.24
CA GLU A 331 -40.11 64.13 -34.10
C GLU A 331 -38.62 63.75 -34.04
N SER A 332 -37.78 64.40 -34.84
CA SER A 332 -36.33 64.18 -34.81
C SER A 332 -35.70 64.58 -33.47
N PHE A 333 -36.13 65.71 -32.88
CA PHE A 333 -35.68 66.11 -31.54
C PHE A 333 -36.14 65.15 -30.45
N ASP A 334 -37.37 64.63 -30.53
CA ASP A 334 -37.88 63.62 -29.60
C ASP A 334 -37.05 62.32 -29.68
N ILE A 335 -36.68 61.87 -30.88
CA ILE A 335 -35.78 60.73 -31.08
C ILE A 335 -34.41 60.98 -30.44
N ILE A 336 -33.83 62.17 -30.63
CA ILE A 336 -32.53 62.53 -30.03
C ILE A 336 -32.63 62.53 -28.50
N ASN A 337 -33.69 63.09 -27.92
CA ASN A 337 -33.90 63.15 -26.48
C ASN A 337 -34.07 61.74 -25.88
N ASN A 338 -34.85 60.87 -26.54
CA ASN A 338 -34.99 59.47 -26.14
C ASN A 338 -33.65 58.72 -26.22
N SER A 339 -32.87 58.94 -27.28
CA SER A 339 -31.54 58.35 -27.45
C SER A 339 -30.56 58.80 -26.36
N ALA A 340 -30.61 60.08 -25.98
CA ALA A 340 -29.81 60.61 -24.89
C ALA A 340 -30.19 60.00 -23.52
N SER A 341 -31.48 59.77 -23.28
CA SER A 341 -31.97 59.10 -22.07
C SER A 341 -31.48 57.64 -21.98
N VAL A 342 -31.59 56.88 -23.08
CA VAL A 342 -31.06 55.51 -23.15
C VAL A 342 -29.55 55.50 -22.90
N LEU A 343 -28.81 56.41 -23.52
CA LEU A 343 -27.36 56.54 -23.31
C LEU A 343 -27.02 56.83 -21.85
N GLY A 344 -27.82 57.64 -21.15
CA GLY A 344 -27.66 57.89 -19.71
C GLY A 344 -27.86 56.63 -18.85
N LEU A 345 -28.80 55.75 -19.20
CA LEU A 345 -28.98 54.45 -18.54
C LEU A 345 -27.79 53.52 -18.80
N ASP A 346 -27.30 53.48 -20.04
CA ASP A 346 -26.12 52.68 -20.40
C ASP A 346 -24.88 53.15 -19.63
N MET A 347 -24.67 54.46 -19.45
CA MET A 347 -23.56 54.99 -18.65
C MET A 347 -23.61 54.50 -17.19
N LYS A 348 -24.80 54.45 -16.57
CA LYS A 348 -24.95 53.89 -15.21
C LYS A 348 -24.56 52.42 -15.14
N LYS A 349 -24.89 51.64 -16.18
CA LYS A 349 -24.50 50.23 -16.27
C LYS A 349 -22.97 50.09 -16.35
N VAL A 350 -22.32 50.88 -17.22
CA VAL A 350 -20.86 50.88 -17.33
C VAL A 350 -20.20 51.28 -15.99
N TYR A 351 -20.76 52.25 -15.27
CA TYR A 351 -20.25 52.65 -13.95
C TYR A 351 -20.26 51.48 -12.94
N ASN A 352 -21.34 50.71 -12.91
CA ASN A 352 -21.45 49.52 -12.06
C ASN A 352 -20.43 48.45 -12.45
N ASP A 353 -20.25 48.20 -13.75
CA ASP A 353 -19.28 47.23 -14.26
C ASP A 353 -17.84 47.64 -13.88
N VAL A 354 -17.49 48.92 -14.00
CA VAL A 354 -16.19 49.46 -13.58
C VAL A 354 -15.95 49.28 -12.08
N SER A 355 -16.96 49.51 -11.24
CA SER A 355 -16.89 49.28 -9.79
C SER A 355 -16.61 47.80 -9.45
N LEU A 356 -17.30 46.88 -10.13
CA LEU A 356 -17.09 45.44 -9.97
C LEU A 356 -15.68 45.01 -10.40
N ILE A 357 -15.19 45.54 -11.52
CA ILE A 357 -13.83 45.29 -12.01
C ILE A 357 -12.80 45.80 -10.98
N ASN A 358 -13.02 46.98 -10.40
CA ASN A 358 -12.11 47.54 -9.38
C ASN A 358 -12.05 46.66 -8.12
N SER A 359 -13.21 46.21 -7.61
CA SER A 359 -13.26 45.29 -6.48
C SER A 359 -12.55 43.97 -6.78
N SER A 360 -12.80 43.39 -7.96
CA SER A 360 -12.16 42.14 -8.39
C SER A 360 -10.63 42.30 -8.51
N THR A 361 -10.17 43.43 -9.06
CA THR A 361 -8.75 43.76 -9.21
C THR A 361 -8.06 43.86 -7.83
N HIS A 362 -8.73 44.44 -6.84
CA HIS A 362 -8.23 44.49 -5.47
C HIS A 362 -8.09 43.09 -4.85
N GLU A 363 -9.09 42.23 -5.02
CA GLU A 363 -9.06 40.86 -4.50
C GLU A 363 -7.94 40.03 -5.15
N ILE A 364 -7.78 40.11 -6.48
CA ILE A 364 -6.71 39.41 -7.20
C ILE A 364 -5.34 39.88 -6.70
N ASN A 365 -5.17 41.17 -6.41
CA ASN A 365 -3.91 41.71 -5.89
C ASN A 365 -3.54 41.13 -4.51
N GLN A 366 -4.53 41.01 -3.61
CA GLN A 366 -4.32 40.39 -2.30
C GLN A 366 -3.94 38.91 -2.43
N LYS A 367 -4.67 38.16 -3.28
CA LYS A 367 -4.38 36.74 -3.55
C LYS A 367 -2.99 36.54 -4.15
N SER A 368 -2.58 37.43 -5.05
CA SER A 368 -1.25 37.40 -5.66
C SER A 368 -0.14 37.62 -4.62
N LEU A 369 -0.30 38.56 -3.69
CA LEU A 369 0.63 38.78 -2.58
C LEU A 369 0.73 37.55 -1.66
N LEU A 370 -0.40 36.93 -1.32
CA LEU A 370 -0.43 35.72 -0.52
C LEU A 370 0.34 34.58 -1.21
N LEU A 371 0.07 34.35 -2.50
CA LEU A 371 0.75 33.31 -3.28
C LEU A 371 2.26 33.55 -3.41
N HIS A 372 2.68 34.80 -3.56
CA HIS A 372 4.10 35.16 -3.54
C HIS A 372 4.77 34.75 -2.21
N ASN A 373 4.15 35.09 -1.08
CA ASN A 373 4.71 34.77 0.24
C ASN A 373 4.74 33.26 0.51
N VAL A 374 3.67 32.55 0.17
CA VAL A 374 3.59 31.08 0.29
C VAL A 374 4.67 30.41 -0.57
N SER A 375 4.94 30.94 -1.76
CA SER A 375 6.00 30.43 -2.62
C SER A 375 7.39 30.55 -1.98
N GLY A 376 7.66 31.67 -1.28
CA GLY A 376 8.88 31.85 -0.49
C GLY A 376 9.00 30.85 0.66
N GLU A 377 7.90 30.57 1.36
CA GLU A 377 7.86 29.57 2.44
C GLU A 377 8.11 28.15 1.91
N ILE A 378 7.50 27.78 0.77
CA ILE A 378 7.74 26.50 0.10
C ILE A 378 9.22 26.35 -0.27
N SER A 379 9.84 27.41 -0.79
CA SER A 379 11.27 27.42 -1.12
C SER A 379 12.18 27.23 0.10
N SER A 380 11.82 27.81 1.25
CA SER A 380 12.55 27.57 2.50
C SER A 380 12.34 26.15 3.02
N LYS A 381 11.11 25.63 2.98
CA LYS A 381 10.79 24.28 3.47
C LYS A 381 11.41 23.18 2.63
N THR A 382 11.59 23.42 1.33
CA THR A 382 12.32 22.51 0.44
C THR A 382 13.79 22.38 0.83
N GLN A 383 14.43 23.44 1.36
CA GLN A 383 15.78 23.34 1.90
C GLN A 383 15.85 22.48 3.17
N ASP A 384 14.88 22.64 4.09
CA ASP A 384 14.78 21.80 5.29
C ASP A 384 14.65 20.31 4.90
N VAL A 385 13.80 19.99 3.93
CA VAL A 385 13.61 18.62 3.45
C VAL A 385 14.87 18.08 2.77
N ALA A 386 15.59 18.91 2.00
CA ALA A 386 16.87 18.50 1.41
C ALA A 386 17.91 18.15 2.47
N ALA A 387 18.00 18.93 3.55
CA ALA A 387 18.92 18.66 4.66
C ALA A 387 18.58 17.33 5.37
N VAL A 388 17.30 17.10 5.66
CA VAL A 388 16.83 15.84 6.28
C VAL A 388 17.10 14.64 5.37
N ALA A 389 16.90 14.79 4.05
CA ALA A 389 17.20 13.72 3.10
C ALA A 389 18.71 13.38 3.08
N GLN A 390 19.58 14.38 3.17
CA GLN A 390 21.04 14.17 3.27
C GLN A 390 21.45 13.51 4.59
N GLU A 391 20.88 13.94 5.72
CA GLU A 391 21.13 13.34 7.02
C GLU A 391 20.69 11.86 7.04
N SER A 392 19.52 11.58 6.49
CA SER A 392 18.99 10.22 6.39
C SER A 392 19.84 9.32 5.48
N LEU A 393 20.44 9.85 4.41
CA LEU A 393 21.41 9.09 3.60
C LEU A 393 22.67 8.72 4.41
N ALA A 394 23.18 9.62 5.25
CA ALA A 394 24.32 9.34 6.11
C ALA A 394 24.00 8.27 7.18
N GLU A 395 22.81 8.32 7.78
CA GLU A 395 22.35 7.27 8.70
C GLU A 395 22.24 5.90 8.02
N LEU A 396 21.75 5.86 6.77
CA LEU A 396 21.71 4.63 5.99
C LEU A 396 23.10 4.07 5.71
N GLU A 397 24.12 4.91 5.47
CA GLU A 397 25.50 4.42 5.35
C GLU A 397 26.00 3.76 6.65
N GLU A 398 25.65 4.33 7.80
CA GLU A 398 26.02 3.80 9.11
C GLU A 398 25.35 2.44 9.39
N ILE A 399 24.06 2.31 9.11
CA ILE A 399 23.32 1.05 9.25
C ILE A 399 23.94 -0.03 8.32
N ASN A 400 24.48 0.37 7.16
CA ASN A 400 25.05 -0.57 6.20
C ASN A 400 26.36 -1.14 6.76
N SER A 401 27.16 -0.28 7.39
CA SER A 401 28.36 -0.67 8.13
C SER A 401 28.05 -1.64 9.29
N TYR A 402 26.96 -1.40 10.05
CA TYR A 402 26.51 -2.32 11.10
C TYR A 402 26.06 -3.66 10.54
N THR A 403 25.32 -3.65 9.43
CA THR A 403 24.82 -4.86 8.76
C THR A 403 26.00 -5.71 8.24
N ALA A 404 27.01 -5.08 7.63
CA ALA A 404 28.24 -5.74 7.21
C ALA A 404 29.05 -6.32 8.39
N SER A 405 29.08 -5.63 9.53
CA SER A 405 29.73 -6.10 10.75
C SER A 405 29.01 -7.32 11.33
N LEU A 406 27.68 -7.30 11.38
CA LEU A 406 26.86 -8.45 11.79
C LEU A 406 27.08 -9.66 10.88
N GLN A 407 27.17 -9.45 9.56
CA GLN A 407 27.47 -10.52 8.61
C GLN A 407 28.85 -11.14 8.85
N THR A 408 29.83 -10.31 9.20
CA THR A 408 31.19 -10.77 9.55
C THR A 408 31.19 -11.59 10.84
N MET A 409 30.47 -11.14 11.88
CA MET A 409 30.30 -11.89 13.12
C MET A 409 29.61 -13.23 12.89
N LEU A 410 28.53 -13.23 12.10
CA LEU A 410 27.77 -14.42 11.74
C LEU A 410 28.66 -15.46 11.05
N THR A 411 29.47 -15.01 10.09
CA THR A 411 30.47 -15.85 9.40
C THR A 411 31.51 -16.40 10.38
N GLY A 412 31.91 -15.63 11.39
CA GLY A 412 32.79 -16.08 12.46
C GLY A 412 32.19 -17.21 13.30
N ILE A 413 30.93 -17.05 13.74
CA ILE A 413 30.19 -18.07 14.52
C ILE A 413 30.01 -19.33 13.66
N GLU A 414 29.65 -19.18 12.39
CA GLU A 414 29.53 -20.29 11.45
C GLU A 414 30.82 -21.10 11.33
N LYS A 415 31.98 -20.45 11.19
CA LYS A 415 33.28 -21.13 11.15
C LYS A 415 33.60 -21.93 12.41
N LEU A 416 33.13 -21.49 13.57
CA LEU A 416 33.33 -22.20 14.84
C LEU A 416 32.40 -23.40 14.93
N VAL A 417 31.12 -23.21 14.61
CA VAL A 417 30.08 -24.24 14.67
C VAL A 417 30.32 -25.36 13.65
N LYS A 418 30.82 -25.04 12.46
CA LYS A 418 31.16 -26.01 11.41
C LYS A 418 32.25 -27.02 11.82
N ARG A 419 33.03 -26.73 12.86
CA ARG A 419 34.04 -27.68 13.39
C ARG A 419 33.39 -28.88 14.07
N PHE A 420 32.18 -28.69 14.59
CA PHE A 420 31.44 -29.69 15.34
C PHE A 420 30.59 -30.56 14.42
N ARG A 421 30.90 -31.86 14.40
CA ARG A 421 30.14 -32.86 13.66
C ARG A 421 28.97 -33.33 14.52
N THR A 422 27.87 -32.59 14.41
CA THR A 422 26.61 -32.94 15.09
C THR A 422 25.82 -33.98 14.31
N SER A 423 25.93 -34.08 12.98
CA SER A 423 25.25 -35.13 12.20
C SER A 423 26.06 -35.57 10.97
N VAL A 424 25.40 -36.09 9.93
CA VAL A 424 26.05 -36.40 8.65
C VAL A 424 26.71 -35.15 8.07
N THR A 425 27.90 -35.30 7.48
CA THR A 425 28.62 -34.19 6.83
C THR A 425 28.70 -34.43 5.32
N PRO A 426 28.77 -33.35 4.51
CA PRO A 426 29.00 -33.49 3.07
C PRO A 426 30.30 -34.24 2.77
N VAL A 427 30.29 -35.09 1.75
CA VAL A 427 31.51 -35.71 1.23
C VAL A 427 32.48 -34.65 0.72
N GLN A 428 33.78 -34.93 0.83
CA GLN A 428 34.82 -34.00 0.40
C GLN A 428 34.81 -33.78 -1.12
N ALA A 429 34.43 -34.80 -1.90
CA ALA A 429 34.33 -34.70 -3.35
C ALA A 429 33.16 -33.79 -3.77
N ASP A 430 33.40 -32.96 -4.78
CA ASP A 430 32.36 -32.18 -5.44
C ASP A 430 31.69 -33.00 -6.53
N SER A 431 30.47 -32.63 -6.93
CA SER A 431 29.82 -33.33 -8.04
C SER A 431 30.51 -33.00 -9.38
N LYS A 432 30.74 -34.04 -10.20
CA LYS A 432 31.35 -33.92 -11.55
C LYS A 432 30.48 -33.15 -12.55
N ARG A 433 29.17 -33.09 -12.31
CA ARG A 433 28.19 -32.30 -13.08
C ARG A 433 27.26 -31.58 -12.11
N GLN A 434 26.61 -30.52 -12.55
CA GLN A 434 25.64 -29.84 -11.70
C GLN A 434 24.48 -30.79 -11.38
N LEU A 435 24.32 -31.09 -10.09
CA LEU A 435 23.18 -31.87 -9.59
C LEU A 435 22.02 -30.93 -9.27
N ARG A 436 20.79 -31.42 -9.40
CA ARG A 436 19.59 -30.72 -8.95
C ARG A 436 18.78 -31.60 -8.02
N ILE A 437 18.56 -31.15 -6.79
CA ILE A 437 17.78 -31.86 -5.78
C ILE A 437 16.60 -30.99 -5.37
N THR A 438 15.39 -31.54 -5.38
CA THR A 438 14.20 -30.84 -4.90
C THR A 438 13.78 -31.40 -3.55
N ILE A 439 13.56 -30.53 -2.56
CA ILE A 439 13.07 -30.91 -1.24
C ILE A 439 11.75 -30.21 -0.93
N PHE A 440 10.76 -31.01 -0.57
CA PHE A 440 9.43 -30.54 -0.18
C PHE A 440 9.30 -30.52 1.34
N SER A 441 8.73 -29.45 1.88
CA SER A 441 8.50 -29.34 3.32
C SER A 441 7.18 -28.61 3.56
N PRO A 442 6.30 -29.12 4.43
CA PRO A 442 5.20 -28.32 4.94
C PRO A 442 5.75 -27.08 5.66
N LEU A 443 4.92 -26.06 5.81
CA LEU A 443 5.20 -24.80 6.54
C LEU A 443 3.92 -24.30 7.23
N ASP A 444 3.06 -25.24 7.61
CA ASP A 444 1.74 -25.02 8.19
C ASP A 444 1.78 -24.84 9.72
N ASN A 445 2.92 -25.13 10.38
CA ASN A 445 3.09 -24.98 11.82
C ASN A 445 4.57 -24.77 12.24
N ASP A 446 4.78 -24.45 13.52
CA ASP A 446 6.10 -24.09 14.10
C ASP A 446 7.16 -25.19 14.01
N PHE A 447 6.76 -26.47 14.05
CA PHE A 447 7.70 -27.59 13.92
C PHE A 447 8.46 -27.50 12.59
N TRP A 448 7.75 -27.18 11.51
CA TRP A 448 8.35 -27.09 10.18
C TRP A 448 9.24 -25.87 9.97
N HIS A 449 9.11 -24.82 10.79
CA HIS A 449 10.07 -23.71 10.76
C HIS A 449 11.47 -24.15 11.20
N LYS A 450 11.57 -25.03 12.21
CA LYS A 450 12.85 -25.62 12.63
C LYS A 450 13.39 -26.60 11.58
N VAL A 451 12.52 -27.37 10.91
CA VAL A 451 12.92 -28.20 9.75
C VAL A 451 13.49 -27.34 8.62
N ARG A 452 12.83 -26.22 8.28
CA ARG A 452 13.33 -25.26 7.28
C ARG A 452 14.72 -24.77 7.62
N GLN A 453 15.00 -24.42 8.88
CA GLN A 453 16.33 -23.99 9.31
C GLN A 453 17.41 -25.06 9.01
N GLY A 454 17.12 -26.33 9.30
CA GLY A 454 18.01 -27.45 8.96
C GLY A 454 18.26 -27.57 7.45
N ILE A 455 17.20 -27.45 6.64
CA ILE A 455 17.31 -27.47 5.17
C ILE A 455 18.19 -26.32 4.68
N GLN A 456 17.92 -25.09 5.12
CA GLN A 456 18.67 -23.90 4.70
C GLN A 456 20.14 -23.98 5.11
N TYR A 457 20.42 -24.53 6.30
CA TYR A 457 21.79 -24.78 6.72
C TYR A 457 22.49 -25.82 5.84
N ALA A 458 21.82 -26.92 5.47
CA ALA A 458 22.38 -27.89 4.52
C ALA A 458 22.65 -27.28 3.14
N ILE A 459 21.76 -26.42 2.64
CA ILE A 459 21.97 -25.67 1.39
C ILE A 459 23.24 -24.82 1.50
N LYS A 460 23.44 -24.15 2.63
CA LYS A 460 24.63 -23.34 2.90
C LYS A 460 25.91 -24.18 2.95
N GLU A 461 25.86 -25.36 3.57
CA GLU A 461 27.02 -26.27 3.62
C GLU A 461 27.39 -26.87 2.26
N LEU A 462 26.40 -27.09 1.40
CA LEU A 462 26.59 -27.56 0.02
C LEU A 462 26.93 -26.43 -0.96
N ASN A 463 27.02 -25.18 -0.48
CA ASN A 463 27.45 -24.08 -1.33
C ASN A 463 28.87 -24.35 -1.89
N GLY A 464 29.02 -24.26 -3.21
CA GLY A 464 30.26 -24.60 -3.90
C GLY A 464 30.43 -26.09 -4.25
N LYS A 465 29.48 -26.98 -3.91
CA LYS A 465 29.56 -28.43 -4.19
C LYS A 465 29.01 -28.89 -5.54
N ASN A 466 28.77 -27.95 -6.46
CA ASN A 466 28.17 -28.19 -7.79
C ASN A 466 26.81 -28.89 -7.71
N VAL A 467 25.94 -28.40 -6.81
CA VAL A 467 24.57 -28.87 -6.62
C VAL A 467 23.65 -27.67 -6.40
N VAL A 468 22.44 -27.74 -6.95
CA VAL A 468 21.35 -26.80 -6.72
C VAL A 468 20.27 -27.51 -5.92
N ILE A 469 19.85 -26.91 -4.81
CA ILE A 469 18.77 -27.42 -3.97
C ILE A 469 17.55 -26.52 -4.14
N ASP A 470 16.49 -27.06 -4.74
CA ASP A 470 15.20 -26.38 -4.80
C ASP A 470 14.39 -26.70 -3.53
N TYR A 471 14.34 -25.76 -2.60
CA TYR A 471 13.49 -25.87 -1.41
C TYR A 471 12.08 -25.34 -1.70
N LEU A 472 11.06 -26.18 -1.47
CA LEU A 472 9.66 -25.85 -1.66
C LEU A 472 8.90 -26.01 -0.34
N GLY A 473 8.67 -24.89 0.32
CA GLY A 473 7.88 -24.78 1.55
C GLY A 473 6.40 -24.53 1.25
N ILE A 474 5.50 -25.40 1.73
CA ILE A 474 4.08 -25.42 1.36
C ILE A 474 3.20 -25.21 2.60
N ARG A 475 2.33 -24.19 2.57
CA ARG A 475 1.53 -23.76 3.74
C ARG A 475 0.10 -24.29 3.75
N GLU A 476 -0.51 -24.41 2.58
CA GLU A 476 -1.92 -24.77 2.40
C GLU A 476 -2.02 -25.97 1.46
N ASP A 477 -3.08 -26.77 1.61
CA ASP A 477 -3.34 -27.98 0.80
C ASP A 477 -2.09 -28.86 0.64
N VAL A 478 -1.35 -29.04 1.74
CA VAL A 478 0.03 -29.51 1.75
C VAL A 478 0.22 -30.79 0.95
N GLY A 479 -0.63 -31.81 1.16
CA GLY A 479 -0.54 -33.07 0.43
C GLY A 479 -0.71 -32.90 -1.09
N ASP A 480 -1.72 -32.14 -1.51
CA ASP A 480 -2.02 -31.94 -2.93
C ASP A 480 -0.98 -31.08 -3.64
N GLN A 481 -0.52 -30.00 -3.00
CA GLN A 481 0.54 -29.15 -3.54
C GLN A 481 1.89 -29.86 -3.61
N ILE A 482 2.22 -30.72 -2.64
CA ILE A 482 3.41 -31.60 -2.73
C ILE A 482 3.27 -32.55 -3.92
N LYS A 483 2.11 -33.19 -4.12
CA LYS A 483 1.87 -34.07 -5.28
C LYS A 483 2.09 -33.34 -6.60
N LEU A 484 1.52 -32.14 -6.75
CA LEU A 484 1.65 -31.35 -7.97
C LEU A 484 3.12 -30.97 -8.22
N SER A 485 3.78 -30.40 -7.23
CA SER A 485 5.16 -29.93 -7.33
C SER A 485 6.15 -31.09 -7.53
N MET A 486 5.87 -32.27 -6.95
CA MET A 486 6.64 -33.48 -7.17
C MET A 486 6.52 -33.99 -8.61
N ARG A 487 5.33 -33.94 -9.23
CA ARG A 487 5.18 -34.25 -10.67
C ARG A 487 6.01 -33.31 -11.53
N GLU A 488 5.97 -32.01 -11.25
CA GLU A 488 6.78 -31.03 -11.98
C GLU A 488 8.29 -31.28 -11.85
N ALA A 489 8.76 -31.60 -10.65
CA ALA A 489 10.18 -31.94 -10.42
C ALA A 489 10.60 -33.19 -11.22
N ILE A 490 9.74 -34.21 -11.27
CA ILE A 490 9.94 -35.43 -12.06
C ILE A 490 9.96 -35.12 -13.58
N GLU A 491 9.11 -34.20 -14.03
CA GLU A 491 9.07 -33.75 -15.42
C GLU A 491 10.30 -32.94 -15.83
N LYS A 492 10.78 -32.09 -14.93
CA LYS A 492 12.03 -31.32 -15.09
C LYS A 492 13.29 -32.19 -15.05
N GLY A 493 13.17 -33.47 -14.69
CA GLY A 493 14.29 -34.42 -14.69
C GLY A 493 15.35 -34.12 -13.64
N VAL A 494 14.94 -33.69 -12.44
CA VAL A 494 15.86 -33.47 -11.31
C VAL A 494 16.59 -34.77 -10.94
N ASP A 495 17.76 -34.66 -10.31
CA ASP A 495 18.57 -35.83 -9.93
C ASP A 495 18.08 -36.50 -8.65
N GLY A 496 17.51 -35.70 -7.75
CA GLY A 496 17.07 -36.14 -6.44
C GLY A 496 15.78 -35.47 -5.98
N ILE A 497 14.95 -36.21 -5.26
CA ILE A 497 13.76 -35.70 -4.58
C ILE A 497 13.79 -36.11 -3.12
N ILE A 498 13.45 -35.17 -2.24
CA ILE A 498 13.24 -35.41 -0.81
C ILE A 498 11.81 -35.01 -0.46
N VAL A 499 11.04 -35.95 0.07
CA VAL A 499 9.60 -35.75 0.32
C VAL A 499 9.23 -36.27 1.71
N PRO A 500 8.37 -35.58 2.48
CA PRO A 500 7.93 -36.08 3.77
C PRO A 500 7.02 -37.30 3.56
N GLY A 501 7.26 -38.41 4.26
CA GLY A 501 6.57 -39.68 3.97
C GLY A 501 5.25 -39.88 4.72
N PHE A 502 4.39 -38.86 4.82
CA PHE A 502 3.11 -38.97 5.54
C PHE A 502 1.92 -39.39 4.66
N GLU A 503 1.91 -39.12 3.35
CA GLU A 503 0.83 -39.53 2.45
C GLU A 503 1.15 -40.83 1.68
N PRO A 504 0.34 -41.89 1.81
CA PRO A 504 0.51 -43.13 1.04
C PRO A 504 0.57 -42.93 -0.49
N GLU A 505 -0.17 -41.97 -1.03
CA GLU A 505 -0.23 -41.65 -2.46
C GLU A 505 1.11 -41.21 -3.05
N PHE A 506 2.04 -40.71 -2.22
CA PHE A 506 3.39 -40.37 -2.70
C PHE A 506 4.15 -41.60 -3.23
N ALA A 507 3.80 -42.82 -2.80
CA ALA A 507 4.44 -44.03 -3.29
C ALA A 507 4.34 -44.18 -4.82
N GLU A 508 3.20 -43.84 -5.43
CA GLU A 508 3.02 -43.91 -6.88
C GLU A 508 3.95 -42.93 -7.61
N LEU A 509 4.10 -41.71 -7.10
CA LEU A 509 5.01 -40.71 -7.67
C LEU A 509 6.47 -41.13 -7.49
N ILE A 510 6.83 -41.78 -6.39
CA ILE A 510 8.16 -42.37 -6.17
C ILE A 510 8.46 -43.44 -7.22
N GLU A 511 7.48 -44.30 -7.58
CA GLU A 511 7.65 -45.28 -8.67
C GLU A 511 7.90 -44.60 -10.03
N VAL A 512 7.17 -43.52 -10.33
CA VAL A 512 7.38 -42.74 -11.57
C VAL A 512 8.77 -42.11 -11.60
N ALA A 513 9.19 -41.51 -10.49
CA ALA A 513 10.54 -40.94 -10.34
C ALA A 513 11.63 -42.03 -10.52
N HIS A 514 11.44 -43.20 -9.91
CA HIS A 514 12.35 -44.33 -10.03
C HIS A 514 12.52 -44.81 -11.48
N LYS A 515 11.42 -44.92 -12.23
CA LYS A 515 11.44 -45.28 -13.67
C LYS A 515 12.22 -44.27 -14.53
N ARG A 516 12.30 -43.01 -14.08
CA ARG A 516 13.11 -41.94 -14.70
C ARG A 516 14.52 -41.82 -14.13
N ASN A 517 14.95 -42.78 -13.30
CA ASN A 517 16.25 -42.81 -12.62
C ASN A 517 16.49 -41.63 -11.66
N ILE A 518 15.42 -41.01 -11.15
CA ILE A 518 15.47 -39.96 -10.12
C ILE A 518 15.53 -40.64 -8.75
N LYS A 519 16.49 -40.24 -7.90
CA LYS A 519 16.62 -40.81 -6.56
C LYS A 519 15.67 -40.12 -5.60
N VAL A 520 14.74 -40.86 -5.01
CA VAL A 520 13.80 -40.30 -4.03
C VAL A 520 14.13 -40.81 -2.65
N MET A 521 14.17 -39.90 -1.68
CA MET A 521 14.32 -40.22 -0.28
C MET A 521 13.14 -39.65 0.51
N THR A 522 12.67 -40.40 1.50
CA THR A 522 11.58 -39.95 2.37
C THR A 522 12.14 -39.47 3.69
N TYR A 523 11.49 -38.51 4.34
CA TYR A 523 11.92 -38.04 5.65
C TYR A 523 10.76 -37.77 6.61
N ASN A 524 11.09 -37.64 7.90
CA ASN A 524 10.20 -37.30 9.03
C ASN A 524 9.10 -38.35 9.37
N PHE A 525 8.37 -38.84 8.36
CA PHE A 525 7.43 -39.95 8.45
C PHE A 525 7.73 -41.04 7.42
N ASN A 526 7.37 -42.28 7.74
CA ASN A 526 7.45 -43.41 6.82
C ASN A 526 6.13 -44.20 6.81
N ALA A 527 5.07 -43.61 6.26
CA ALA A 527 3.78 -44.27 6.05
C ALA A 527 3.74 -45.14 4.78
N LEU A 528 4.81 -45.11 3.98
CA LEU A 528 4.91 -45.77 2.68
C LEU A 528 5.38 -47.22 2.85
N LYS A 529 4.45 -48.15 3.09
CA LYS A 529 4.80 -49.55 3.40
C LYS A 529 5.58 -50.27 2.29
N GLU A 530 5.45 -49.87 1.02
CA GLU A 530 6.19 -50.42 -0.12
C GLU A 530 6.43 -49.32 -1.16
N SER A 531 7.62 -48.73 -1.21
CA SER A 531 8.00 -47.73 -2.22
C SER A 531 9.44 -47.93 -2.70
N LYS A 532 9.78 -47.44 -3.90
CA LYS A 532 11.18 -47.38 -4.41
C LYS A 532 12.01 -46.23 -3.82
N SER A 533 11.63 -45.70 -2.66
CA SER A 533 12.47 -44.77 -1.92
C SER A 533 13.82 -45.43 -1.59
N ILE A 534 14.92 -44.71 -1.78
CA ILE A 534 16.26 -45.27 -1.56
C ILE A 534 16.64 -45.33 -0.08
N ALA A 535 16.01 -44.49 0.74
CA ALA A 535 16.11 -44.50 2.20
C ALA A 535 14.98 -43.69 2.84
N TYR A 536 14.73 -43.95 4.12
CA TYR A 536 13.96 -43.10 5.00
C TYR A 536 14.90 -42.40 5.98
N CYS A 537 14.78 -41.08 6.14
CA CYS A 537 15.55 -40.30 7.10
C CYS A 537 14.64 -39.68 8.17
N GLY A 538 14.74 -40.12 9.41
CA GLY A 538 13.88 -39.61 10.49
C GLY A 538 14.03 -40.38 11.79
N PRO A 539 13.18 -40.13 12.80
CA PRO A 539 13.37 -40.73 14.12
C PRO A 539 13.14 -42.25 14.09
N GLU A 540 13.96 -42.97 14.84
CA GLU A 540 13.79 -44.41 15.07
C GLU A 540 12.62 -44.65 16.03
N ARG A 541 11.45 -44.99 15.47
CA ARG A 541 10.25 -45.23 16.27
C ARG A 541 10.41 -46.38 17.26
N ALA A 542 11.18 -47.42 16.92
CA ALA A 542 11.51 -48.50 17.83
C ALA A 542 12.36 -48.08 19.03
N ALA A 543 13.14 -47.00 18.91
CA ALA A 543 13.97 -46.53 20.02
C ALA A 543 13.19 -45.68 21.03
N ILE A 544 12.09 -45.02 20.64
CA ILE A 544 11.34 -44.07 21.48
C ILE A 544 10.90 -44.73 22.79
N GLY A 545 10.24 -45.90 22.71
CA GLY A 545 9.75 -46.60 23.91
C GLY A 545 10.88 -46.95 24.87
N ALA A 546 12.02 -47.42 24.35
CA ALA A 546 13.18 -47.73 25.17
C ALA A 546 13.83 -46.45 25.76
N ILE A 547 13.95 -45.36 25.00
CA ILE A 547 14.49 -44.08 25.48
C ILE A 547 13.59 -43.49 26.59
N ALA A 548 12.28 -43.55 26.42
CA ALA A 548 11.33 -43.06 27.42
C ALA A 548 11.49 -43.81 28.73
N ILE A 549 11.58 -45.15 28.67
CA ILE A 549 11.75 -45.98 29.87
C ILE A 549 13.12 -45.81 30.50
N ARG A 550 14.19 -45.63 29.73
CA ARG A 550 15.53 -45.32 30.30
C ARG A 550 15.50 -44.03 31.09
N ASN A 551 14.91 -42.96 30.54
CA ASN A 551 14.73 -41.71 31.27
C ASN A 551 13.79 -41.86 32.49
N MET A 552 12.76 -42.71 32.38
CA MET A 552 11.88 -43.02 33.51
C MET A 552 12.63 -43.75 34.62
N ALA A 553 13.51 -44.69 34.26
CA ALA A 553 14.32 -45.42 35.22
C ALA A 553 15.30 -44.51 35.96
N LYS A 554 15.85 -43.48 35.30
CA LYS A 554 16.69 -42.45 35.93
C LYS A 554 15.94 -41.76 37.08
N VAL A 555 14.75 -41.20 36.81
CA VAL A 555 13.98 -40.46 37.82
C VAL A 555 13.40 -41.36 38.92
N LEU A 556 13.03 -42.59 38.56
CA LEU A 556 12.50 -43.59 39.51
C LEU A 556 13.59 -44.35 40.28
N LYS A 557 14.88 -44.11 39.99
CA LYS A 557 16.01 -44.88 40.53
C LYS A 557 15.81 -46.40 40.36
N GLY A 558 15.25 -46.80 39.22
CA GLY A 558 14.99 -48.19 38.85
C GLY A 558 13.92 -48.92 39.68
N LYS A 559 13.02 -48.22 40.38
CA LYS A 559 11.95 -48.83 41.19
C LYS A 559 10.58 -48.16 41.00
N GLY A 560 9.52 -48.95 40.82
CA GLY A 560 8.13 -48.45 40.81
C GLY A 560 7.26 -49.00 39.68
N GLY A 561 5.95 -48.78 39.78
CA GLY A 561 5.01 -49.12 38.71
C GLY A 561 5.04 -48.07 37.59
N VAL A 562 5.07 -48.54 36.34
CA VAL A 562 5.01 -47.69 35.14
C VAL A 562 3.74 -47.99 34.36
N ALA A 563 3.04 -46.96 33.92
CA ALA A 563 1.97 -47.07 32.94
C ALA A 563 2.47 -46.65 31.54
N ILE A 564 2.05 -47.38 30.53
CA ILE A 564 2.27 -47.04 29.12
C ILE A 564 0.95 -46.49 28.57
N TYR A 565 0.95 -45.25 28.11
CA TYR A 565 -0.23 -44.55 27.65
C TYR A 565 -0.01 -44.04 26.22
N LEU A 566 -0.41 -44.83 25.21
CA LEU A 566 -0.05 -44.58 23.80
C LEU A 566 -1.29 -44.46 22.92
N GLY A 567 -1.28 -43.55 21.96
CA GLY A 567 -2.25 -43.52 20.87
C GLY A 567 -2.28 -42.19 20.13
N GLY A 568 -2.74 -42.22 18.87
CA GLY A 568 -3.01 -41.01 18.09
C GLY A 568 -2.45 -40.97 16.67
N PHE A 569 -1.64 -41.97 16.25
CA PHE A 569 -1.04 -41.95 14.90
C PHE A 569 -1.34 -43.22 14.08
N ASN A 570 -0.79 -44.38 14.46
CA ASN A 570 -0.92 -45.63 13.70
C ASN A 570 -0.79 -46.84 14.65
N GLU A 571 -1.71 -47.80 14.59
CA GLU A 571 -1.71 -48.99 15.45
C GLU A 571 -0.40 -49.78 15.39
N HIS A 572 0.28 -49.77 14.23
CA HIS A 572 1.57 -50.44 14.08
C HIS A 572 2.70 -49.72 14.83
N VAL A 573 2.71 -48.39 14.82
CA VAL A 573 3.72 -47.57 15.51
C VAL A 573 3.53 -47.66 17.02
N ASP A 574 2.28 -47.53 17.48
CA ASP A 574 1.93 -47.67 18.90
C ASP A 574 2.33 -49.05 19.43
N LYS A 575 2.18 -50.10 18.63
CA LYS A 575 2.61 -51.46 18.99
C LYS A 575 4.12 -51.57 19.18
N ILE A 576 4.93 -51.02 18.27
CA ILE A 576 6.39 -51.09 18.35
C ILE A 576 6.91 -50.31 19.56
N GLU A 577 6.41 -49.09 19.78
CA GLU A 577 6.80 -48.27 20.93
C GLU A 577 6.40 -48.94 22.26
N ARG A 578 5.23 -49.57 22.30
CA ARG A 578 4.78 -50.37 23.44
C ARG A 578 5.73 -51.53 23.73
N GLU A 579 6.00 -52.37 22.73
CA GLU A 579 6.82 -53.58 22.91
C GLU A 579 8.24 -53.24 23.37
N THR A 580 8.82 -52.17 22.81
CA THR A 580 10.17 -51.70 23.17
C THR A 580 10.21 -51.08 24.57
N ALA A 581 9.19 -50.30 24.97
CA ALA A 581 9.05 -49.83 26.34
C ALA A 581 8.91 -50.99 27.35
N ILE A 582 8.07 -51.99 27.06
CA ILE A 582 7.91 -53.17 27.92
C ILE A 582 9.23 -53.94 28.04
N ALA A 583 9.91 -54.17 26.93
CA ALA A 583 11.19 -54.88 26.90
C ALA A 583 12.24 -54.14 27.75
N GLU A 584 12.29 -52.81 27.67
CA GLU A 584 13.21 -52.01 28.44
C GLU A 584 12.89 -52.03 29.95
N VAL A 585 11.62 -51.98 30.35
CA VAL A 585 11.22 -52.08 31.77
C VAL A 585 11.71 -53.38 32.39
N ARG A 586 11.69 -54.49 31.64
CA ARG A 586 12.13 -55.81 32.12
C ARG A 586 13.61 -55.87 32.51
N LYS A 587 14.44 -54.95 32.03
CA LYS A 587 15.86 -54.84 32.43
C LYS A 587 16.03 -54.36 33.87
N TYR A 588 15.03 -53.66 34.43
CA TYR A 588 15.07 -53.09 35.78
C TYR A 588 14.25 -53.95 36.74
N ARG A 589 14.92 -54.76 37.59
CA ARG A 589 14.27 -55.70 38.54
C ARG A 589 13.22 -55.05 39.47
N GLY A 590 13.35 -53.75 39.74
CA GLY A 590 12.45 -52.99 40.61
C GLY A 590 11.28 -52.31 39.89
N MET A 591 11.22 -52.33 38.56
CA MET A 591 10.15 -51.70 37.77
C MET A 591 9.20 -52.74 37.20
N LYS A 592 7.91 -52.37 37.12
CA LYS A 592 6.87 -53.22 36.52
C LYS A 592 5.89 -52.39 35.72
N ILE A 593 5.44 -52.92 34.60
CA ILE A 593 4.28 -52.36 33.90
C ILE A 593 3.03 -52.67 34.72
N VAL A 594 2.31 -51.64 35.14
CA VAL A 594 1.11 -51.77 36.00
C VAL A 594 -0.19 -51.50 35.26
N ALA A 595 -0.12 -50.83 34.10
CA ALA A 595 -1.25 -50.60 33.21
C ALA A 595 -0.77 -50.21 31.81
N GLU A 596 -1.63 -50.46 30.84
CA GLU A 596 -1.45 -50.09 29.44
C GLU A 596 -2.77 -49.49 28.95
N LEU A 597 -2.75 -48.27 28.45
CA LEU A 597 -3.95 -47.52 28.06
C LEU A 597 -3.77 -46.89 26.68
N LYS A 598 -4.89 -46.64 26.00
CA LYS A 598 -4.91 -45.95 24.71
C LYS A 598 -5.04 -44.44 24.88
N CYS A 599 -3.98 -43.69 24.57
CA CYS A 599 -4.00 -42.22 24.57
C CYS A 599 -4.84 -41.78 23.37
N GLY A 600 -6.12 -41.47 23.61
CA GLY A 600 -7.02 -41.02 22.55
C GLY A 600 -6.69 -39.60 22.07
N ASN A 601 -7.47 -39.12 21.10
CA ASN A 601 -7.45 -37.71 20.70
C ASN A 601 -8.31 -36.81 21.61
N ASN A 602 -8.93 -37.36 22.65
CA ASN A 602 -9.82 -36.66 23.56
C ASN A 602 -9.13 -36.38 24.91
N ILE A 603 -8.97 -35.09 25.22
CA ILE A 603 -8.35 -34.58 26.44
C ILE A 603 -9.14 -34.99 27.69
N GLU A 604 -10.48 -34.87 27.64
CA GLU A 604 -11.36 -35.19 28.77
C GLU A 604 -11.39 -36.69 29.08
N GLU A 605 -11.38 -37.52 28.03
CA GLU A 605 -11.26 -38.96 28.20
C GLU A 605 -9.93 -39.34 28.86
N SER A 606 -8.83 -38.75 28.40
CA SER A 606 -7.50 -39.03 28.94
C SER A 606 -7.35 -38.56 30.39
N TYR A 607 -7.96 -37.43 30.73
CA TYR A 607 -8.06 -36.93 32.10
C TYR A 607 -8.83 -37.89 33.02
N ARG A 608 -10.04 -38.34 32.62
CA ARG A 608 -10.84 -39.29 33.42
C ARG A 608 -10.13 -40.63 33.60
N ASN A 609 -9.62 -41.20 32.51
CA ASN A 609 -8.90 -42.47 32.53
C ASN A 609 -7.64 -42.41 33.41
N THR A 610 -6.95 -41.26 33.43
CA THR A 610 -5.80 -41.05 34.32
C THR A 610 -6.20 -41.05 35.79
N LYS A 611 -7.29 -40.36 36.16
CA LYS A 611 -7.80 -40.36 37.54
C LYS A 611 -8.19 -41.76 38.01
N ASP A 612 -8.88 -42.52 37.16
CA ASP A 612 -9.29 -43.89 37.49
C ASP A 612 -8.10 -44.85 37.59
N LEU A 613 -7.12 -44.72 36.70
CA LEU A 613 -5.88 -45.48 36.76
C LEU A 613 -5.15 -45.29 38.10
N ILE A 614 -5.00 -44.03 38.54
CA ILE A 614 -4.31 -43.69 39.78
C ILE A 614 -5.01 -44.31 40.99
N ARG A 615 -6.36 -44.28 41.01
CA ARG A 615 -7.16 -44.93 42.06
C ARG A 615 -6.98 -46.45 42.09
N GLN A 616 -6.91 -47.08 40.92
CA GLN A 616 -6.79 -48.55 40.80
C GLN A 616 -5.36 -49.06 41.02
N LYS A 617 -4.33 -48.24 40.77
CA LYS A 617 -2.92 -48.64 40.80
C LYS A 617 -2.11 -47.75 41.77
N PRO A 618 -2.21 -47.98 43.09
CA PRO A 618 -1.51 -47.17 44.10
C PRO A 618 0.02 -47.23 44.02
N ASN A 619 0.58 -48.24 43.33
CA ASN A 619 2.02 -48.38 43.10
C ASN A 619 2.53 -47.69 41.83
N LEU A 620 1.66 -46.96 41.10
CA LEU A 620 2.04 -46.19 39.91
C LEU A 620 2.94 -45.02 40.31
N ARG A 621 4.12 -44.94 39.70
CA ARG A 621 5.12 -43.88 39.93
C ARG A 621 5.58 -43.20 38.65
N GLY A 622 5.38 -43.82 37.49
CA GLY A 622 5.80 -43.27 36.20
C GLY A 622 4.78 -43.51 35.09
N MET A 623 4.67 -42.58 34.15
CA MET A 623 3.81 -42.70 32.97
C MET A 623 4.61 -42.33 31.72
N PHE A 624 4.70 -43.25 30.75
CA PHE A 624 5.13 -42.90 29.40
C PHE A 624 3.88 -42.56 28.57
N VAL A 625 3.81 -41.33 28.05
CA VAL A 625 2.61 -40.81 27.38
C VAL A 625 2.94 -40.33 25.97
N HIS A 626 2.32 -40.90 24.97
CA HIS A 626 2.45 -40.46 23.58
C HIS A 626 1.05 -40.35 22.97
N GLY A 627 0.63 -39.13 22.66
CA GLY A 627 -0.68 -38.85 22.08
C GLY A 627 -1.22 -37.48 22.46
N ARG A 628 -2.26 -37.02 21.74
CA ARG A 628 -2.91 -35.72 21.98
C ARG A 628 -3.61 -35.63 23.35
N GLY A 629 -3.93 -36.76 23.96
CA GLY A 629 -4.47 -36.86 25.31
C GLY A 629 -3.52 -36.44 26.44
N LEU A 630 -2.24 -36.20 26.16
CA LEU A 630 -1.21 -35.82 27.14
C LEU A 630 -1.62 -34.65 28.05
N ILE A 631 -2.27 -33.63 27.48
CA ILE A 631 -2.76 -32.47 28.23
C ILE A 631 -3.73 -32.87 29.34
N GLY A 632 -4.61 -33.83 29.06
CA GLY A 632 -5.57 -34.37 30.02
C GLY A 632 -4.88 -35.18 31.13
N VAL A 633 -3.84 -35.94 30.77
CA VAL A 633 -3.01 -36.66 31.75
C VAL A 633 -2.32 -35.69 32.71
N GLY A 634 -1.70 -34.63 32.17
CA GLY A 634 -1.03 -33.60 32.98
C GLY A 634 -2.01 -32.88 33.92
N LYS A 635 -3.18 -32.46 33.42
CA LYS A 635 -4.25 -31.85 34.24
C LYS A 635 -4.68 -32.75 35.41
N ALA A 636 -4.84 -34.06 35.17
CA ALA A 636 -5.21 -34.99 36.22
C ALA A 636 -4.13 -35.12 37.31
N ILE A 637 -2.84 -35.12 36.93
CA ILE A 637 -1.72 -35.15 37.88
C ILE A 637 -1.63 -33.86 38.70
N GLU A 638 -1.81 -32.71 38.05
CA GLU A 638 -1.80 -31.40 38.70
C GLU A 638 -2.93 -31.29 39.74
N GLU A 639 -4.17 -31.56 39.34
CA GLU A 639 -5.35 -31.43 40.22
C GLU A 639 -5.32 -32.40 41.41
N LEU A 640 -4.79 -33.61 41.21
CA LEU A 640 -4.66 -34.60 42.29
C LEU A 640 -3.47 -34.30 43.23
N GLY A 641 -2.67 -33.26 42.98
CA GLY A 641 -1.51 -32.92 43.81
C GLY A 641 -0.41 -33.99 43.78
N LEU A 642 -0.21 -34.59 42.59
CA LEU A 642 0.71 -35.72 42.36
C LEU A 642 1.99 -35.32 41.62
N ILE A 643 2.20 -34.02 41.36
CA ILE A 643 3.44 -33.47 40.81
C ILE A 643 4.64 -33.92 41.67
N GLY A 644 5.68 -34.47 41.04
CA GLY A 644 6.86 -35.03 41.71
C GLY A 644 6.63 -36.37 42.43
N LYS A 645 5.38 -36.86 42.52
CA LYS A 645 5.05 -38.20 43.02
C LYS A 645 4.88 -39.19 41.87
N ILE A 646 4.21 -38.77 40.80
CA ILE A 646 4.12 -39.49 39.52
C ILE A 646 4.87 -38.68 38.47
N TYR A 647 5.82 -39.32 37.80
CA TYR A 647 6.62 -38.67 36.75
C TYR A 647 6.07 -39.01 35.38
N ILE A 648 5.83 -37.98 34.55
CA ILE A 648 5.40 -38.15 33.16
C ILE A 648 6.62 -37.97 32.25
N ILE A 649 6.84 -38.93 31.36
CA ILE A 649 7.72 -38.75 30.20
C ILE A 649 6.83 -38.81 28.96
N CYS A 650 6.92 -37.81 28.10
CA CYS A 650 6.12 -37.76 26.89
C CYS A 650 6.96 -37.82 25.62
N TYR A 651 6.31 -38.06 24.48
CA TYR A 651 6.89 -37.86 23.15
C TYR A 651 6.20 -36.71 22.43
N GLY A 652 6.99 -35.82 21.85
CA GLY A 652 6.58 -34.56 21.25
C GLY A 652 6.77 -33.37 22.19
N PHE A 653 7.18 -32.24 21.61
CA PHE A 653 7.39 -30.98 22.30
C PHE A 653 6.64 -29.83 21.61
N ASN A 654 6.04 -28.96 22.40
CA ASN A 654 5.44 -27.70 21.98
C ASN A 654 5.42 -26.73 23.18
N LYS A 655 4.93 -25.50 22.97
CA LYS A 655 4.88 -24.46 24.02
C LYS A 655 4.06 -24.88 25.26
N GLU A 656 2.95 -25.58 25.07
CA GLU A 656 2.12 -26.07 26.19
C GLU A 656 2.87 -27.14 27.01
N ILE A 657 3.60 -28.04 26.34
CA ILE A 657 4.46 -29.03 26.99
C ILE A 657 5.63 -28.35 27.71
N ALA A 658 6.21 -27.29 27.14
CA ALA A 658 7.25 -26.51 27.79
C ALA A 658 6.78 -25.95 29.14
N GLU A 659 5.57 -25.38 29.20
CA GLU A 659 4.98 -24.92 30.46
C GLU A 659 4.76 -26.04 31.47
N TYR A 660 4.29 -27.21 31.01
CA TYR A 660 4.08 -28.37 31.88
C TYR A 660 5.40 -28.88 32.46
N ILE A 661 6.50 -28.82 31.70
CA ILE A 661 7.85 -29.13 32.18
C ILE A 661 8.31 -28.10 33.22
N ARG A 662 8.11 -26.80 32.97
CA ARG A 662 8.47 -25.73 33.94
C ARG A 662 7.75 -25.89 35.27
N LYS A 663 6.45 -26.21 35.22
CA LYS A 663 5.61 -26.51 36.39
C LYS A 663 5.98 -27.85 37.07
N GLY A 664 6.79 -28.69 36.42
CA GLY A 664 7.18 -30.01 36.89
C GLY A 664 6.11 -31.09 36.73
N ILE A 665 5.01 -30.79 36.03
CA ILE A 665 3.92 -31.73 35.71
C ILE A 665 4.46 -32.82 34.80
N ILE A 666 5.18 -32.42 33.74
CA ILE A 666 5.94 -33.32 32.87
C ILE A 666 7.40 -33.30 33.33
N TYR A 667 7.98 -34.48 33.49
CA TYR A 667 9.38 -34.58 33.89
C TYR A 667 10.31 -34.33 32.70
N ALA A 668 10.02 -34.98 31.57
CA ALA A 668 10.77 -34.78 30.34
C ALA A 668 9.91 -35.08 29.09
N ALA A 669 10.18 -34.38 28.01
CA ALA A 669 9.66 -34.66 26.67
C ALA A 669 10.77 -35.23 25.78
N LEU A 670 10.45 -36.28 25.02
CA LEU A 670 11.28 -36.78 23.95
C LEU A 670 10.90 -36.05 22.67
N ASP A 671 11.85 -35.34 22.07
CA ASP A 671 11.62 -34.59 20.84
C ASP A 671 12.55 -35.12 19.74
N PRO A 672 12.04 -35.46 18.55
CA PRO A 672 12.93 -35.87 17.47
C PRO A 672 13.74 -34.65 17.03
N ASP A 673 15.02 -34.84 16.70
CA ASP A 673 15.90 -33.75 16.29
C ASP A 673 15.36 -33.09 15.01
N VAL A 674 14.65 -31.98 15.18
CA VAL A 674 13.88 -31.31 14.13
C VAL A 674 14.81 -30.65 13.11
N PHE A 675 15.94 -30.13 13.57
CA PHE A 675 16.97 -29.53 12.72
C PHE A 675 17.60 -30.59 11.83
N SER A 676 18.07 -31.70 12.40
CA SER A 676 18.66 -32.81 11.64
C SER A 676 17.68 -33.44 10.67
N GLN A 677 16.38 -33.48 10.99
CA GLN A 677 15.35 -33.95 10.06
C GLN A 677 15.20 -33.09 8.80
N GLY A 678 15.55 -31.81 8.83
CA GLY A 678 15.64 -30.98 7.63
C GLY A 678 17.01 -31.09 6.94
N HIS A 679 18.07 -31.11 7.74
CA HIS A 679 19.45 -31.08 7.28
C HIS A 679 19.94 -32.41 6.67
N ASP A 680 19.85 -33.50 7.44
CA ASP A 680 20.45 -34.79 7.12
C ASP A 680 19.93 -35.37 5.81
N PRO A 681 18.63 -35.25 5.46
CA PRO A 681 18.16 -35.74 4.18
C PRO A 681 18.86 -35.10 2.98
N VAL A 682 19.09 -33.79 3.04
CA VAL A 682 19.73 -33.05 1.96
C VAL A 682 21.17 -33.53 1.78
N ILE A 683 21.91 -33.65 2.88
CA ILE A 683 23.30 -34.09 2.86
C ILE A 683 23.43 -35.57 2.46
N HIS A 684 22.58 -36.46 2.97
CA HIS A 684 22.60 -37.87 2.60
C HIS A 684 22.32 -38.07 1.11
N LEU A 685 21.29 -37.43 0.56
CA LEU A 685 20.97 -37.57 -0.85
C LEU A 685 22.07 -37.01 -1.75
N PHE A 686 22.66 -35.86 -1.39
CA PHE A 686 23.84 -35.33 -2.05
C PHE A 686 25.01 -36.33 -2.03
N ASN A 687 25.35 -36.86 -0.85
CA ASN A 687 26.45 -37.83 -0.71
C ASN A 687 26.22 -39.08 -1.56
N ILE A 688 24.99 -39.59 -1.63
CA ILE A 688 24.62 -40.76 -2.45
C ILE A 688 24.77 -40.44 -3.94
N LEU A 689 24.30 -39.28 -4.39
CA LEU A 689 24.39 -38.88 -5.80
C LEU A 689 25.85 -38.68 -6.26
N VAL A 690 26.71 -38.16 -5.37
CA VAL A 690 28.13 -37.90 -5.66
C VAL A 690 28.97 -39.18 -5.64
N THR A 691 28.77 -40.02 -4.63
CA THR A 691 29.61 -41.22 -4.41
C THR A 691 29.08 -42.47 -5.11
N GLY A 692 27.78 -42.51 -5.41
CA GLY A 692 27.08 -43.71 -5.86
C GLY A 692 26.92 -44.78 -4.79
N GLN A 693 27.38 -44.54 -3.55
CA GLN A 693 27.28 -45.48 -2.46
C GLN A 693 25.86 -45.44 -1.87
N LYS A 694 25.22 -46.60 -1.78
CA LYS A 694 23.95 -46.73 -1.06
C LYS A 694 24.21 -46.66 0.44
N PRO A 695 23.26 -46.13 1.23
CA PRO A 695 23.37 -46.14 2.68
C PRO A 695 23.44 -47.58 3.19
N GLU A 696 24.18 -47.79 4.29
CA GLU A 696 24.36 -49.12 4.91
C GLU A 696 23.02 -49.75 5.35
N SER A 697 22.02 -48.91 5.61
CA SER A 697 20.66 -49.27 5.97
C SER A 697 19.67 -48.45 5.14
N GLY A 698 18.52 -49.03 4.81
CA GLY A 698 17.39 -48.29 4.22
C GLY A 698 16.76 -47.28 5.19
N ASN A 699 17.12 -47.33 6.47
CA ASN A 699 16.71 -46.35 7.47
C ASN A 699 17.93 -45.57 7.99
N LEU A 700 17.86 -44.26 7.86
CA LEU A 700 18.84 -43.26 8.30
C LEU A 700 18.24 -42.54 9.51
N TRP A 701 18.67 -42.91 10.71
CA TRP A 701 18.00 -42.44 11.92
C TRP A 701 18.48 -41.05 12.33
N THR A 702 17.53 -40.15 12.58
CA THR A 702 17.80 -38.89 13.28
C THR A 702 17.70 -39.13 14.79
N ARG A 703 18.42 -38.31 15.56
CA ARG A 703 18.42 -38.42 17.03
C ARG A 703 17.06 -38.09 17.64
N ILE A 704 16.89 -38.53 18.89
CA ILE A 704 15.78 -38.16 19.75
C ILE A 704 16.38 -37.45 20.97
N GLY A 705 16.13 -36.16 21.08
CA GLY A 705 16.51 -35.33 22.20
C GLY A 705 15.62 -35.56 23.42
N VAL A 706 16.12 -35.16 24.59
CA VAL A 706 15.36 -35.14 25.84
C VAL A 706 15.31 -33.69 26.32
N ILE A 707 14.10 -33.17 26.44
CA ILE A 707 13.83 -31.83 26.96
C ILE A 707 13.27 -31.97 28.36
N ASP A 708 13.93 -31.40 29.35
CA ASP A 708 13.53 -31.43 30.75
C ASP A 708 13.66 -30.04 31.38
N LYS A 709 13.46 -29.94 32.70
CA LYS A 709 13.48 -28.66 33.40
C LYS A 709 14.82 -27.89 33.28
N ASN A 710 15.92 -28.57 32.96
CA ASN A 710 17.24 -27.96 32.88
C ASN A 710 17.51 -27.30 31.53
N ASN A 711 16.82 -27.72 30.47
CA ASN A 711 17.05 -27.22 29.11
C ASN A 711 15.78 -26.76 28.38
N VAL A 712 14.59 -26.85 28.99
CA VAL A 712 13.31 -26.44 28.37
C VAL A 712 13.31 -25.00 27.88
N ASP A 713 14.03 -24.11 28.56
CA ASP A 713 14.12 -22.69 28.21
C ASP A 713 14.98 -22.42 26.97
N ASP A 714 15.75 -23.42 26.51
CA ASP A 714 16.53 -23.32 25.27
C ASP A 714 15.66 -23.52 24.01
N PHE A 715 14.42 -24.00 24.16
CA PHE A 715 13.55 -24.42 23.06
C PHE A 715 12.31 -23.54 22.83
N ASP A 716 12.13 -22.49 23.63
CA ASP A 716 10.96 -21.58 23.62
C ASP A 716 11.04 -20.47 22.56
#